data_AF-A0A2J6I3R7-F1
#
_entry.id   AF-A0A2J6I3R7-F1
#
_cell.length_a   1.000
_cell.length_b   1.000
_cell.length_c   1.000
_cell.angle_alpha   90.00
_cell.angle_beta   90.00
_cell.angle_gamma   90.00
#
_symmetry.space_group_name_H-M   'P 1'
#
loop_
_entity.id
_entity.type
_entity.pdbx_description
1 polymer ?
#
loop_
_entity_poly.entity_id
_entity_poly.type
_entity_poly.pdbx_seq_one_letter_code
_entity_poly.pdbx_strand_id
1 'polypeptide(L)'
;MKKIYLLAIMLFTGLLSYSQILVEEDFSSGQMPPAGWTIDGYNSQWTNDDSNMAGGNAPEAHFLYTSSVGVSRLVSPQVDLTGQTSVTLRFKHYFDNYSGTDPKVGVATRSGGGDWNIAWEVGPTGDIGPETQLLEIDNSDVGAADFQFCIYIDGDFYNMDNWYIDDINLYIPYNLDAELSSINSSVYTSGPTEVTGTVSNFSQSFIVSLDINWQVADGPVNETSIVGLAIGTGDSYDFVCDQLFDFPIGSYDLNVWIAGVNGGDDDFEGNNSLTKTINVVSNTTDRTPCLEEFTSSTCAPCASFNSSFVPWCETNADDIALVKYQMSWPGAGDPYYTEEGGVRRGYYGVSWVPWLVADGSQIETSMADVNSFFNESLANPSFVSLVSSHSVTGTTIDINATVLPFADLTGSKVHIIVFENLTTGNVATNGETEFENVMMKMVPNANGNSVDFIDREPVTFTEQVDLAGTNVEEFDDLGVIIIVQDYTSASVYQSGYSLENAVYSTEARLDAVNVDGEIMPDFDSDVFEYNIELPEGTTEVPAIEGVPYESNETVVVVPATELPGTTIIDVYAEDLSTHVRYTFNYTVAVGVDEIANSKIKLYPNPSNGQFYIGGLEGDADVSVFNVSGKKLHEFENINGKIDVSDLVNGIYFIQITSEKGIVSKRFTINK
;
A
#
# COMPACT_ATOMS: atom_id res chain seq x y z
N MET A 1 -13.64 71.82 19.53
CA MET A 1 -12.26 71.31 19.59
C MET A 1 -12.30 69.85 19.20
N LYS A 2 -11.83 69.53 17.98
CA LYS A 2 -11.83 68.19 17.39
C LYS A 2 -10.71 67.37 18.04
N LYS A 3 -11.00 66.15 18.50
CA LYS A 3 -10.01 65.17 18.94
C LYS A 3 -9.62 64.32 17.74
N ILE A 4 -8.34 64.36 17.38
CA ILE A 4 -7.71 63.56 16.33
C ILE A 4 -7.30 62.24 16.97
N TYR A 5 -7.78 61.13 16.42
CA TYR A 5 -7.24 59.79 16.68
C TYR A 5 -6.06 59.59 15.73
N LEU A 6 -4.89 59.30 16.27
CA LEU A 6 -3.71 58.91 15.51
C LEU A 6 -3.82 57.39 15.25
N LEU A 7 -4.12 57.02 14.01
CA LEU A 7 -4.08 55.63 13.55
C LEU A 7 -2.63 55.35 13.12
N ALA A 8 -1.91 54.54 13.90
CA ALA A 8 -0.62 53.99 13.48
C ALA A 8 -0.90 52.78 12.58
N ILE A 9 -0.83 52.98 11.26
CA ILE A 9 -0.79 51.90 10.28
C ILE A 9 0.67 51.41 10.27
N MET A 10 0.95 50.28 10.93
CA MET A 10 2.12 49.47 10.60
C MET A 10 1.80 48.78 9.28
N LEU A 11 2.37 49.29 8.19
CA LEU A 11 2.44 48.60 6.92
C LEU A 11 3.44 47.45 7.09
N PHE A 12 2.97 46.26 7.45
CA PHE A 12 3.70 45.02 7.16
C PHE A 12 3.44 44.73 5.69
N THR A 13 4.34 45.16 4.81
CA THR A 13 4.41 44.62 3.46
C THR A 13 5.07 43.26 3.56
N GLY A 14 4.29 42.22 3.86
CA GLY A 14 4.67 40.88 3.46
C GLY A 14 4.73 40.89 1.93
N LEU A 15 5.93 40.78 1.39
CA LEU A 15 6.10 40.38 0.00
C LEU A 15 5.61 38.92 -0.03
N LEU A 16 4.37 38.72 -0.47
CA LEU A 16 3.97 37.40 -0.94
C LEU A 16 4.87 37.14 -2.15
N SER A 17 5.89 36.29 -2.01
CA SER A 17 6.55 35.70 -3.16
C SER A 17 5.48 34.83 -3.82
N TYR A 18 5.37 34.92 -5.13
CA TYR A 18 4.60 33.98 -5.94
C TYR A 18 5.60 33.37 -6.91
N SER A 19 5.49 32.07 -7.18
CA SER A 19 6.19 31.48 -8.32
C SER A 19 5.70 32.23 -9.55
N GLN A 20 6.65 32.82 -10.27
CA GLN A 20 6.35 33.62 -11.44
C GLN A 20 6.67 32.78 -12.67
N ILE A 21 5.65 32.27 -13.34
CA ILE A 21 5.79 31.69 -14.68
C ILE A 21 6.17 32.82 -15.64
N LEU A 22 7.29 32.64 -16.32
CA LEU A 22 7.87 33.59 -17.26
C LEU A 22 7.64 33.16 -18.70
N VAL A 23 7.74 31.85 -18.97
CA VAL A 23 7.45 31.22 -20.25
C VAL A 23 6.72 29.92 -19.97
N GLU A 24 5.64 29.67 -20.69
CA GLU A 24 4.90 28.42 -20.70
C GLU A 24 4.59 28.06 -22.15
N GLU A 25 4.86 26.83 -22.54
CA GLU A 25 4.57 26.30 -23.86
C GLU A 25 4.22 24.82 -23.78
N ASP A 26 3.00 24.48 -24.16
CA ASP A 26 2.43 23.12 -24.19
C ASP A 26 2.14 22.66 -25.62
N PHE A 27 2.54 23.45 -26.62
CA PHE A 27 2.37 23.18 -28.06
C PHE A 27 0.92 23.00 -28.54
N SER A 28 -0.08 23.16 -27.67
CA SER A 28 -1.51 22.95 -27.95
C SER A 28 -2.11 23.86 -29.02
N SER A 29 -1.41 24.94 -29.35
CA SER A 29 -1.78 25.86 -30.44
C SER A 29 -1.69 25.22 -31.84
N GLY A 30 -0.95 24.12 -31.98
CA GLY A 30 -0.73 23.45 -33.25
C GLY A 30 0.26 24.17 -34.19
N GLN A 31 1.03 25.14 -33.68
CA GLN A 31 1.96 25.95 -34.48
C GLN A 31 3.43 25.63 -34.15
N MET A 32 4.27 25.51 -35.19
CA MET A 32 5.71 25.32 -35.05
C MET A 32 6.49 26.31 -35.96
N PRO A 33 7.38 27.15 -35.40
CA PRO A 33 7.56 27.38 -33.97
C PRO A 33 6.31 28.00 -33.35
N PRO A 34 6.08 27.82 -32.03
CA PRO A 34 4.99 28.49 -31.34
C PRO A 34 5.12 30.01 -31.39
N ALA A 35 4.03 30.70 -31.04
CA ALA A 35 4.00 32.15 -31.11
C ALA A 35 5.08 32.79 -30.22
N GLY A 36 5.95 33.61 -30.82
CA GLY A 36 7.05 34.29 -30.11
C GLY A 36 8.35 33.48 -30.02
N TRP A 37 8.31 32.19 -30.32
CA TRP A 37 9.48 31.34 -30.43
C TRP A 37 10.10 31.46 -31.82
N THR A 38 11.37 31.10 -31.94
CA THR A 38 12.08 31.05 -33.23
C THR A 38 12.88 29.77 -33.36
N ILE A 39 13.12 29.33 -34.59
CA ILE A 39 14.04 28.21 -34.84
C ILE A 39 15.30 28.74 -35.52
N ASP A 40 16.45 28.35 -35.00
CA ASP A 40 17.75 28.55 -35.62
C ASP A 40 18.26 27.23 -36.17
N GLY A 41 18.49 27.15 -37.49
CA GLY A 41 18.89 25.92 -38.19
C GLY A 41 17.76 24.89 -38.34
N TYR A 42 17.70 24.21 -39.49
CA TYR A 42 16.82 23.04 -39.71
C TYR A 42 15.32 23.22 -39.40
N ASN A 43 14.75 24.41 -39.63
CA ASN A 43 13.33 24.73 -39.37
C ASN A 43 12.31 23.73 -39.95
N SER A 44 12.63 23.03 -41.04
CA SER A 44 11.72 22.04 -41.62
C SER A 44 11.60 20.75 -40.83
N GLN A 45 12.51 20.50 -39.87
CA GLN A 45 12.49 19.30 -39.03
C GLN A 45 11.75 19.48 -37.72
N TRP A 46 11.55 20.72 -37.28
CA TRP A 46 10.68 21.00 -36.16
C TRP A 46 9.23 21.00 -36.64
N THR A 47 8.46 20.05 -36.14
CA THR A 47 7.03 19.90 -36.38
C THR A 47 6.27 19.92 -35.06
N ASN A 48 4.97 20.17 -35.16
CA ASN A 48 4.02 19.95 -34.08
C ASN A 48 3.38 18.58 -34.37
N ASP A 49 3.48 17.64 -33.45
CA ASP A 49 3.07 16.24 -33.63
C ASP A 49 1.90 15.91 -32.70
N ASP A 50 0.87 15.24 -33.20
CA ASP A 50 -0.36 14.89 -32.45
C ASP A 50 -0.16 13.68 -31.50
N SER A 51 1.07 13.31 -31.18
CA SER A 51 1.41 12.28 -30.19
C SER A 51 1.75 12.88 -28.82
N ASN A 52 1.98 12.00 -27.84
CA ASN A 52 2.30 12.32 -26.46
C ASN A 52 3.58 11.59 -26.01
N MET A 53 4.54 11.41 -26.91
CA MET A 53 5.74 10.62 -26.70
C MET A 53 6.65 11.21 -25.62
N ALA A 54 6.67 12.53 -25.42
CA ALA A 54 7.39 13.18 -24.32
C ALA A 54 6.75 12.95 -22.95
N GLY A 55 5.54 12.37 -22.88
CA GLY A 55 4.80 12.12 -21.63
C GLY A 55 3.90 13.28 -21.16
N GLY A 56 3.67 14.27 -22.02
CA GLY A 56 2.68 15.34 -21.81
C GLY A 56 1.35 15.08 -22.54
N ASN A 57 0.64 16.14 -22.91
CA ASN A 57 -0.62 16.05 -23.65
C ASN A 57 -0.38 16.45 -25.10
N ALA A 58 -0.82 15.64 -26.05
CA ALA A 58 -0.73 15.99 -27.46
C ALA A 58 -1.45 17.33 -27.78
N PRO A 59 -0.94 18.12 -28.74
CA PRO A 59 0.28 17.89 -29.53
C PRO A 59 1.57 18.40 -28.86
N GLU A 60 2.72 17.89 -29.28
CA GLU A 60 4.05 18.22 -28.73
C GLU A 60 5.03 18.76 -29.80
N ALA A 61 6.16 19.33 -29.39
CA ALA A 61 7.24 19.65 -30.33
C ALA A 61 7.99 18.38 -30.74
N HIS A 62 8.29 18.28 -32.03
CA HIS A 62 8.97 17.12 -32.60
C HIS A 62 10.09 17.57 -33.53
N PHE A 63 11.32 17.10 -33.28
CA PHE A 63 12.43 17.21 -34.22
C PHE A 63 12.61 15.89 -34.97
N LEU A 64 12.37 15.93 -36.27
CA LEU A 64 12.47 14.77 -37.15
C LEU A 64 13.91 14.54 -37.64
N TYR A 65 14.31 13.28 -37.71
CA TYR A 65 15.56 12.84 -38.34
C TYR A 65 15.82 13.51 -39.70
N THR A 66 17.09 13.83 -39.94
CA THR A 66 17.60 14.20 -41.26
C THR A 66 19.06 13.77 -41.41
N SER A 67 19.47 13.38 -42.61
CA SER A 67 20.88 13.02 -42.87
C SER A 67 21.73 14.29 -43.00
N SER A 68 22.11 14.90 -41.89
CA SER A 68 22.92 16.12 -41.83
C SER A 68 23.64 16.26 -40.49
N VAL A 69 24.80 16.90 -40.54
CA VAL A 69 25.56 17.30 -39.34
C VAL A 69 25.40 18.80 -39.14
N GLY A 70 24.99 19.22 -37.96
CA GLY A 70 24.84 20.64 -37.64
C GLY A 70 24.17 20.89 -36.30
N VAL A 71 23.67 22.11 -36.12
CA VAL A 71 22.97 22.52 -34.90
C VAL A 71 21.59 23.04 -35.25
N SER A 72 20.59 22.66 -34.48
CA SER A 72 19.27 23.26 -34.49
C SER A 72 18.86 23.68 -33.08
N ARG A 73 18.11 24.77 -32.97
CA ARG A 73 17.64 25.33 -31.70
C ARG A 73 16.19 25.74 -31.81
N LEU A 74 15.36 25.31 -30.87
CA LEU A 74 14.08 25.94 -30.59
C LEU A 74 14.31 27.00 -29.50
N VAL A 75 14.19 28.27 -29.89
CA VAL A 75 14.63 29.44 -29.12
C VAL A 75 13.43 30.17 -28.52
N SER A 76 13.48 30.39 -27.22
CA SER A 76 12.42 31.07 -26.46
C SER A 76 12.23 32.52 -26.90
N PRO A 77 11.07 33.13 -26.59
CA PRO A 77 10.95 34.58 -26.54
C PRO A 77 11.98 35.19 -25.59
N GLN A 78 12.23 36.50 -25.74
CA GLN A 78 13.01 37.26 -24.76
C GLN A 78 12.24 37.45 -23.46
N VAL A 79 12.92 37.24 -22.35
CA VAL A 79 12.38 37.37 -20.99
C VAL A 79 13.21 38.41 -20.24
N ASP A 80 12.53 39.33 -19.54
CA ASP A 80 13.20 40.28 -18.66
C ASP A 80 13.40 39.65 -17.28
N LEU A 81 14.64 39.30 -16.96
CA LEU A 81 15.05 38.75 -15.68
C LEU A 81 15.74 39.78 -14.79
N THR A 82 15.59 41.08 -15.06
CA THR A 82 16.25 42.13 -14.27
C THR A 82 15.95 41.98 -12.79
N GLY A 83 16.99 41.78 -11.99
CA GLY A 83 16.90 41.62 -10.54
C GLY A 83 16.81 40.18 -10.05
N GLN A 84 16.75 39.18 -10.94
CA GLN A 84 16.86 37.76 -10.61
C GLN A 84 18.32 37.30 -10.65
N THR A 85 18.64 36.30 -9.81
CA THR A 85 19.96 35.64 -9.78
C THR A 85 19.93 34.21 -10.28
N SER A 86 18.77 33.54 -10.24
CA SER A 86 18.53 32.26 -10.87
C SER A 86 17.08 32.16 -11.38
N VAL A 87 16.84 31.20 -12.26
CA VAL A 87 15.52 30.78 -12.75
C VAL A 87 15.51 29.27 -12.96
N THR A 88 14.34 28.65 -12.92
CA THR A 88 14.18 27.22 -13.15
C THR A 88 13.53 26.99 -14.51
N LEU A 89 14.12 26.10 -15.31
CA LEU A 89 13.52 25.57 -16.53
C LEU A 89 13.09 24.13 -16.29
N ARG A 90 11.82 23.83 -16.53
CA ARG A 90 11.23 22.50 -16.53
C ARG A 90 10.70 22.18 -17.93
N PHE A 91 10.92 20.97 -18.42
CA PHE A 91 10.28 20.48 -19.64
C PHE A 91 10.24 18.95 -19.63
N LYS A 92 9.31 18.37 -20.39
CA LYS A 92 9.27 16.94 -20.68
C LYS A 92 9.95 16.65 -22.01
N HIS A 93 10.62 15.50 -22.14
CA HIS A 93 11.14 15.08 -23.44
C HIS A 93 11.26 13.56 -23.60
N TYR A 94 11.25 13.12 -24.86
CA TYR A 94 11.61 11.78 -25.29
C TYR A 94 12.55 11.84 -26.49
N PHE A 95 13.80 11.40 -26.34
CA PHE A 95 14.78 11.29 -27.42
C PHE A 95 14.88 9.83 -27.88
N ASP A 96 14.62 9.61 -29.16
CA ASP A 96 14.62 8.31 -29.83
C ASP A 96 15.96 8.15 -30.60
N ASN A 97 16.84 7.33 -30.04
CA ASN A 97 18.22 7.20 -30.48
C ASN A 97 18.40 6.02 -31.45
N TYR A 98 18.82 6.32 -32.67
CA TYR A 98 19.11 5.29 -33.65
C TYR A 98 20.44 4.59 -33.37
N SER A 99 21.53 5.34 -33.17
CA SER A 99 22.84 4.75 -32.84
C SER A 99 23.89 5.77 -32.39
N GLY A 100 24.70 5.45 -31.38
CA GLY A 100 25.89 6.24 -31.04
C GLY A 100 25.71 7.09 -29.79
N THR A 101 26.41 8.24 -29.73
CA THR A 101 26.39 9.21 -28.61
C THR A 101 26.17 10.64 -29.09
N ASP A 102 25.71 10.76 -30.33
CA ASP A 102 25.58 11.97 -31.13
C ASP A 102 24.26 11.80 -31.92
N PRO A 103 23.48 12.84 -32.22
CA PRO A 103 23.67 14.23 -31.81
C PRO A 103 23.46 14.40 -30.31
N LYS A 104 24.10 15.42 -29.74
CA LYS A 104 23.83 15.83 -28.36
C LYS A 104 22.56 16.65 -28.30
N VAL A 105 21.81 16.50 -27.21
CA VAL A 105 20.67 17.37 -26.90
C VAL A 105 20.96 18.15 -25.63
N GLY A 106 20.43 19.36 -25.55
CA GLY A 106 20.78 20.25 -24.46
C GLY A 106 19.89 21.47 -24.31
N VAL A 107 20.16 22.23 -23.24
CA VAL A 107 19.63 23.56 -22.99
C VAL A 107 20.80 24.53 -22.94
N ALA A 108 20.67 25.67 -23.62
CA ALA A 108 21.63 26.76 -23.53
C ALA A 108 20.91 28.10 -23.33
N THR A 109 21.60 29.06 -22.73
CA THR A 109 21.09 30.42 -22.47
C THR A 109 21.93 31.48 -23.16
N ARG A 110 21.36 32.67 -23.33
CA ARG A 110 22.10 33.85 -23.76
C ARG A 110 21.45 35.14 -23.26
N SER A 111 22.23 36.20 -23.24
CA SER A 111 21.80 37.57 -22.99
C SER A 111 22.57 38.55 -23.90
N GLY A 112 22.05 39.76 -24.11
CA GLY A 112 22.71 40.81 -24.91
C GLY A 112 22.92 40.46 -26.39
N GLY A 113 22.23 39.44 -26.91
CA GLY A 113 22.47 38.87 -28.24
C GLY A 113 23.84 38.20 -28.43
N GLY A 114 24.48 37.78 -27.32
CA GLY A 114 25.79 37.14 -27.31
C GLY A 114 25.76 35.64 -27.67
N ASP A 115 26.89 34.98 -27.39
CA ASP A 115 27.06 33.54 -27.59
C ASP A 115 26.17 32.72 -26.64
N TRP A 116 25.83 31.49 -27.03
CA TRP A 116 25.05 30.55 -26.21
C TRP A 116 25.94 29.90 -25.14
N ASN A 117 25.50 29.93 -23.88
CA ASN A 117 26.12 29.28 -22.74
C ASN A 117 25.34 28.01 -22.38
N ILE A 118 26.00 26.85 -22.37
CA ILE A 118 25.35 25.56 -22.09
C ILE A 118 24.93 25.51 -20.61
N ALA A 119 23.65 25.24 -20.37
CA ALA A 119 23.07 25.01 -19.04
C ALA A 119 22.94 23.50 -18.74
N TRP A 120 22.63 22.71 -19.76
CA TRP A 120 22.54 21.25 -19.70
C TRP A 120 22.85 20.65 -21.07
N GLU A 121 23.53 19.50 -21.09
CA GLU A 121 23.84 18.78 -22.33
C GLU A 121 24.02 17.29 -22.03
N VAL A 122 23.43 16.44 -22.87
CA VAL A 122 23.62 14.99 -22.84
C VAL A 122 23.96 14.49 -24.25
N GLY A 123 24.92 13.57 -24.33
CA GLY A 123 25.17 12.75 -25.51
C GLY A 123 24.47 11.40 -25.33
N PRO A 124 23.31 11.17 -25.97
CA PRO A 124 22.46 10.01 -25.66
C PRO A 124 23.15 8.69 -25.97
N THR A 125 23.26 7.76 -25.02
CA THR A 125 23.82 6.42 -25.26
C THR A 125 22.76 5.39 -25.68
N GLY A 126 21.52 5.84 -25.83
CA GLY A 126 20.29 5.11 -26.07
C GLY A 126 19.12 6.09 -25.98
N ASP A 127 17.89 5.58 -26.00
CA ASP A 127 16.70 6.41 -25.84
C ASP A 127 16.69 7.10 -24.47
N ILE A 128 16.16 8.31 -24.40
CA ILE A 128 16.04 9.08 -23.15
C ILE A 128 14.60 9.49 -22.98
N GLY A 129 14.01 9.17 -21.82
CA GLY A 129 12.63 9.49 -21.48
C GLY A 129 11.60 8.46 -21.94
N PRO A 130 10.28 8.80 -21.90
CA PRO A 130 9.74 10.10 -21.49
C PRO A 130 10.13 10.45 -20.05
N GLU A 131 10.74 11.61 -19.85
CA GLU A 131 11.12 12.10 -18.52
C GLU A 131 10.91 13.61 -18.39
N THR A 132 10.82 14.09 -17.15
CA THR A 132 10.79 15.53 -16.84
C THR A 132 12.20 15.99 -16.50
N GLN A 133 12.74 16.91 -17.29
CA GLN A 133 13.99 17.58 -17.00
C GLN A 133 13.72 18.86 -16.21
N LEU A 134 14.39 19.01 -15.07
CA LEU A 134 14.36 20.20 -14.21
C LEU A 134 15.77 20.78 -14.10
N LEU A 135 15.94 22.07 -14.39
CA LEU A 135 17.23 22.75 -14.45
C LEU A 135 17.18 24.07 -13.70
N GLU A 136 18.02 24.24 -12.69
CA GLU A 136 18.35 25.57 -12.17
C GLU A 136 19.36 26.24 -13.10
N ILE A 137 19.08 27.48 -13.50
CA ILE A 137 19.94 28.31 -14.33
C ILE A 137 20.32 29.53 -13.50
N ASP A 138 21.60 29.65 -13.16
CA ASP A 138 22.17 30.72 -12.32
C ASP A 138 23.41 31.38 -12.96
N ASN A 139 23.60 31.14 -14.26
CA ASN A 139 24.76 31.63 -14.99
C ASN A 139 24.67 33.14 -15.29
N SER A 140 25.71 33.68 -15.95
CA SER A 140 25.83 35.12 -16.18
C SER A 140 24.76 35.75 -17.09
N ASP A 141 23.93 34.95 -17.77
CA ASP A 141 22.83 35.47 -18.57
C ASP A 141 21.61 35.89 -17.74
N VAL A 142 21.45 35.28 -16.56
CA VAL A 142 20.35 35.62 -15.64
C VAL A 142 20.58 37.02 -15.05
N GLY A 143 19.49 37.78 -14.87
CA GLY A 143 19.56 39.19 -14.47
C GLY A 143 19.52 40.17 -15.65
N ALA A 144 19.60 39.69 -16.89
CA ALA A 144 19.49 40.52 -18.09
C ALA A 144 18.03 40.78 -18.49
N ALA A 145 17.78 41.93 -19.13
CA ALA A 145 16.45 42.30 -19.61
C ALA A 145 16.02 41.59 -20.91
N ASP A 146 16.94 40.85 -21.54
CA ASP A 146 16.77 40.19 -22.82
C ASP A 146 17.22 38.72 -22.80
N PHE A 147 17.09 38.07 -21.64
CA PHE A 147 17.42 36.66 -21.45
C PHE A 147 16.63 35.79 -22.45
N GLN A 148 17.30 34.78 -23.01
CA GLN A 148 16.69 33.72 -23.79
C GLN A 148 17.31 32.38 -23.41
N PHE A 149 16.53 31.32 -23.52
CA PHE A 149 17.05 29.96 -23.57
C PHE A 149 16.71 29.32 -24.91
N CYS A 150 17.40 28.23 -25.22
CA CYS A 150 17.01 27.34 -26.29
C CYS A 150 17.14 25.89 -25.84
N ILE A 151 16.24 25.07 -26.35
CA ILE A 151 16.40 23.63 -26.36
C ILE A 151 17.04 23.29 -27.71
N TYR A 152 18.20 22.63 -27.69
CA TYR A 152 19.05 22.47 -28.86
C TYR A 152 19.47 21.03 -29.09
N ILE A 153 19.80 20.76 -30.35
CA ILE A 153 20.41 19.53 -30.81
C ILE A 153 21.63 19.86 -31.67
N ASP A 154 22.78 19.27 -31.36
CA ASP A 154 24.09 19.54 -32.00
C ASP A 154 24.81 18.22 -32.31
N GLY A 155 25.05 17.96 -33.60
CA GLY A 155 25.82 16.80 -34.04
C GLY A 155 25.32 16.20 -35.35
N ASP A 156 25.61 14.92 -35.56
CA ASP A 156 25.15 14.12 -36.68
C ASP A 156 23.74 13.58 -36.44
N PHE A 157 22.74 14.26 -37.00
CA PHE A 157 21.34 13.86 -36.89
C PHE A 157 21.04 12.52 -37.59
N TYR A 158 22.01 11.91 -38.29
CA TYR A 158 21.86 10.55 -38.82
C TYR A 158 21.61 9.50 -37.72
N ASN A 159 22.06 9.81 -36.51
CA ASN A 159 22.15 8.88 -35.40
C ASN A 159 20.95 8.92 -34.44
N MET A 160 19.89 9.65 -34.80
CA MET A 160 18.62 9.69 -34.07
C MET A 160 17.47 9.33 -35.00
N ASP A 161 16.34 8.94 -34.45
CA ASP A 161 15.09 8.81 -35.21
C ASP A 161 14.19 10.03 -34.98
N ASN A 162 13.94 10.39 -33.71
CA ASN A 162 13.03 11.48 -33.32
C ASN A 162 13.45 12.14 -32.00
N TRP A 163 13.03 13.38 -31.77
CA TRP A 163 13.08 13.99 -30.43
C TRP A 163 11.82 14.78 -30.15
N TYR A 164 11.12 14.43 -29.08
CA TYR A 164 9.87 15.04 -28.66
C TYR A 164 10.09 15.86 -27.40
N ILE A 165 9.44 17.02 -27.31
CA ILE A 165 9.52 17.95 -26.18
C ILE A 165 8.12 18.49 -25.90
N ASP A 166 7.74 18.54 -24.63
CA ASP A 166 6.44 19.05 -24.20
C ASP A 166 6.52 19.76 -22.82
N ASP A 167 5.45 20.46 -22.43
CA ASP A 167 5.29 21.10 -21.12
C ASP A 167 6.48 21.97 -20.69
N ILE A 168 6.95 22.87 -21.56
CA ILE A 168 8.08 23.77 -21.24
C ILE A 168 7.60 24.88 -20.31
N ASN A 169 8.24 25.01 -19.15
CA ASN A 169 7.98 26.07 -18.19
C ASN A 169 9.30 26.69 -17.69
N LEU A 170 9.49 27.99 -17.95
CA LEU A 170 10.53 28.80 -17.30
C LEU A 170 9.87 29.63 -16.22
N TYR A 171 10.31 29.50 -14.98
CA TYR A 171 9.73 30.20 -13.85
C TYR A 171 10.77 30.60 -12.81
N ILE A 172 10.40 31.54 -11.95
CA ILE A 172 11.15 31.84 -10.74
C ILE A 172 10.53 30.98 -9.63
N PRO A 173 11.22 29.94 -9.14
CA PRO A 173 10.72 29.13 -8.03
C PRO A 173 10.63 29.96 -6.74
N TYR A 174 9.80 29.49 -5.83
CA TYR A 174 9.73 30.00 -4.47
C TYR A 174 11.08 29.82 -3.74
N ASN A 175 11.32 30.64 -2.71
CA ASN A 175 12.59 30.57 -1.98
C ASN A 175 12.63 29.36 -1.04
N LEU A 176 11.49 28.99 -0.46
CA LEU A 176 11.24 27.74 0.26
C LEU A 176 9.89 27.17 -0.20
N ASP A 177 9.90 25.95 -0.72
CA ASP A 177 8.74 25.23 -1.27
C ASP A 177 9.07 23.74 -1.22
N ALA A 178 8.41 23.08 -0.28
CA ALA A 178 8.46 21.66 -0.05
C ALA A 178 7.10 21.07 -0.46
N GLU A 179 7.10 20.17 -1.43
CA GLU A 179 5.90 19.45 -1.81
C GLU A 179 5.77 18.18 -0.96
N LEU A 180 4.58 17.93 -0.41
CA LEU A 180 4.25 16.60 0.08
C LEU A 180 3.85 15.71 -1.12
N SER A 181 4.81 14.99 -1.68
CA SER A 181 4.62 14.23 -2.93
C SER A 181 3.82 12.94 -2.73
N SER A 182 3.91 12.30 -1.55
CA SER A 182 3.14 11.08 -1.27
C SER A 182 2.94 10.78 0.22
N ILE A 183 1.89 10.00 0.52
CA ILE A 183 1.74 9.27 1.79
C ILE A 183 2.02 7.79 1.53
N ASN A 184 3.12 7.29 2.08
CA ASN A 184 3.64 5.94 1.85
C ASN A 184 3.11 4.91 2.86
N SER A 185 2.42 5.37 3.91
CA SER A 185 1.76 4.51 4.90
C SER A 185 0.83 3.48 4.23
N SER A 186 0.80 2.24 4.71
CA SER A 186 -0.05 1.19 4.13
C SER A 186 -1.54 1.57 4.16
N VAL A 187 -2.30 1.18 3.12
CA VAL A 187 -3.76 1.37 3.07
C VAL A 187 -4.48 0.46 4.06
N TYR A 188 -3.85 -0.66 4.44
CA TYR A 188 -4.39 -1.63 5.40
C TYR A 188 -3.38 -1.88 6.52
N THR A 189 -3.87 -1.93 7.76
CA THR A 189 -3.04 -2.29 8.93
C THR A 189 -3.84 -3.07 9.97
N SER A 190 -3.17 -3.96 10.70
CA SER A 190 -3.73 -4.75 11.81
C SER A 190 -3.20 -4.32 13.19
N GLY A 191 -2.66 -3.10 13.31
CA GLY A 191 -2.21 -2.56 14.59
C GLY A 191 -1.43 -1.24 14.48
N PRO A 192 -0.73 -0.82 15.55
CA PRO A 192 0.08 0.40 15.55
C PRO A 192 1.08 0.40 14.38
N THR A 193 1.02 1.40 13.52
CA THR A 193 1.83 1.48 12.28
C THR A 193 2.48 2.84 12.12
N GLU A 194 3.66 2.87 11.49
CA GLU A 194 4.35 4.13 11.18
C GLU A 194 3.56 4.96 10.16
N VAL A 195 3.50 6.28 10.41
CA VAL A 195 3.03 7.23 9.40
C VAL A 195 4.23 7.71 8.59
N THR A 196 4.24 7.38 7.29
CA THR A 196 5.35 7.66 6.37
C THR A 196 4.87 8.36 5.09
N GLY A 197 5.79 9.05 4.42
CA GLY A 197 5.55 9.75 3.16
C GLY A 197 6.84 10.28 2.53
N THR A 198 6.70 10.97 1.40
CA THR A 198 7.83 11.56 0.66
C THR A 198 7.60 13.06 0.49
N VAL A 199 8.65 13.85 0.74
CA VAL A 199 8.69 15.29 0.46
C VAL A 199 9.69 15.56 -0.65
N SER A 200 9.35 16.45 -1.59
CA SER A 200 10.24 16.90 -2.67
C SER A 200 10.53 18.39 -2.55
N ASN A 201 11.77 18.80 -2.86
CA ASN A 201 12.18 20.20 -2.77
C ASN A 201 11.99 20.91 -4.12
N PHE A 202 11.05 21.86 -4.17
CA PHE A 202 10.79 22.71 -5.34
C PHE A 202 11.39 24.11 -5.21
N SER A 203 12.18 24.34 -4.17
CA SER A 203 12.72 25.65 -3.83
C SER A 203 14.11 25.93 -4.44
N GLN A 204 14.58 27.18 -4.33
CA GLN A 204 15.96 27.56 -4.67
C GLN A 204 16.99 27.13 -3.61
N SER A 205 16.53 26.81 -2.40
CA SER A 205 17.39 26.56 -1.25
C SER A 205 17.39 25.10 -0.87
N PHE A 206 18.44 24.66 -0.18
CA PHE A 206 18.38 23.36 0.49
C PHE A 206 17.29 23.37 1.56
N ILE A 207 16.49 22.31 1.61
CA ILE A 207 15.68 22.00 2.78
C ILE A 207 16.58 21.28 3.80
N VAL A 208 16.78 21.94 4.95
CA VAL A 208 17.61 21.50 6.08
C VAL A 208 16.80 21.06 7.30
N SER A 209 15.51 21.43 7.35
CA SER A 209 14.55 20.91 8.32
C SER A 209 13.12 20.95 7.79
N LEU A 210 12.29 20.02 8.27
CA LEU A 210 10.86 19.91 7.97
C LEU A 210 10.10 19.69 9.28
N ASP A 211 8.96 20.36 9.43
CA ASP A 211 7.94 20.03 10.43
C ASP A 211 6.78 19.37 9.70
N ILE A 212 6.53 18.10 10.00
CA ILE A 212 5.46 17.30 9.39
C ILE A 212 4.41 17.02 10.45
N ASN A 213 3.17 17.34 10.10
CA ASN A 213 2.03 17.08 10.96
C ASN A 213 1.09 16.08 10.32
N TRP A 214 0.37 15.33 11.14
CA TRP A 214 -0.71 14.50 10.69
C TRP A 214 -1.86 14.44 11.68
N GLN A 215 -3.05 14.18 11.15
CA GLN A 215 -4.30 14.12 11.92
C GLN A 215 -5.26 13.14 11.26
N VAL A 216 -6.04 12.44 12.08
CA VAL A 216 -7.20 11.66 11.64
C VAL A 216 -8.47 12.39 12.03
N ALA A 217 -9.32 12.70 11.05
CA ALA A 217 -10.54 13.49 11.23
C ALA A 217 -10.30 14.76 12.08
N ASP A 218 -11.14 15.02 13.08
CA ASP A 218 -11.01 16.14 14.03
C ASP A 218 -10.21 15.76 15.31
N GLY A 219 -9.37 14.72 15.24
CA GLY A 219 -8.55 14.23 16.35
C GLY A 219 -7.41 15.18 16.77
N PRO A 220 -6.55 14.79 17.73
CA PRO A 220 -5.35 15.56 18.03
C PRO A 220 -4.40 15.61 16.83
N VAL A 221 -3.71 16.74 16.65
CA VAL A 221 -2.63 16.88 15.67
C VAL A 221 -1.36 16.27 16.26
N ASN A 222 -0.76 15.36 15.49
CA ASN A 222 0.55 14.81 15.78
C ASN A 222 1.61 15.59 15.01
N GLU A 223 2.75 15.85 15.65
CA GLU A 223 3.81 16.73 15.14
C GLU A 223 5.14 15.97 15.16
N THR A 224 5.89 16.07 14.07
CA THR A 224 7.25 15.52 13.92
C THR A 224 8.17 16.59 13.35
N SER A 225 9.30 16.85 14.02
CA SER A 225 10.32 17.79 13.55
C SER A 225 11.59 17.06 13.10
N ILE A 226 11.95 17.22 11.84
CA ILE A 226 13.10 16.58 11.20
C ILE A 226 14.15 17.65 10.94
N VAL A 227 15.39 17.43 11.42
CA VAL A 227 16.49 18.41 11.30
C VAL A 227 17.75 17.77 10.74
N GLY A 228 18.65 18.59 10.19
CA GLY A 228 19.92 18.11 9.65
C GLY A 228 19.80 17.49 8.26
N LEU A 229 18.73 17.85 7.55
CA LEU A 229 18.52 17.48 6.15
C LEU A 229 19.46 18.25 5.22
N ALA A 230 19.55 17.78 3.98
CA ALA A 230 20.24 18.45 2.89
C ALA A 230 19.58 18.08 1.56
N ILE A 231 18.26 18.29 1.45
CA ILE A 231 17.49 17.99 0.24
C ILE A 231 17.79 19.10 -0.77
N GLY A 232 18.48 18.78 -1.86
CA GLY A 232 18.76 19.72 -2.95
C GLY A 232 17.53 20.01 -3.79
N THR A 233 17.58 21.05 -4.61
CA THR A 233 16.50 21.38 -5.55
C THR A 233 16.21 20.20 -6.48
N GLY A 234 14.96 19.76 -6.54
CA GLY A 234 14.51 18.61 -7.31
C GLY A 234 14.75 17.24 -6.65
N ASP A 235 15.45 17.18 -5.51
CA ASP A 235 15.62 15.95 -4.74
C ASP A 235 14.40 15.69 -3.84
N SER A 236 14.25 14.43 -3.41
CA SER A 236 13.21 13.99 -2.49
C SER A 236 13.77 13.35 -1.23
N TYR A 237 12.94 13.26 -0.19
CA TYR A 237 13.25 12.63 1.09
C TYR A 237 12.04 11.87 1.64
N ASP A 238 12.25 10.60 1.95
CA ASP A 238 11.26 9.76 2.64
C ASP A 238 11.34 10.00 4.15
N PHE A 239 10.22 10.36 4.76
CA PHE A 239 10.10 10.61 6.19
C PHE A 239 9.30 9.52 6.91
N VAL A 240 9.54 9.43 8.21
CA VAL A 240 8.77 8.64 9.18
C VAL A 240 8.40 9.57 10.34
N CYS A 241 7.12 9.61 10.71
CA CYS A 241 6.64 10.41 11.83
C CYS A 241 6.95 9.72 13.18
N ASP A 242 7.10 10.51 14.24
CA ASP A 242 7.42 10.02 15.58
C ASP A 242 6.26 9.21 16.21
N GLN A 243 5.02 9.60 15.90
CA GLN A 243 3.82 8.96 16.43
C GLN A 243 3.29 7.89 15.48
N LEU A 244 2.84 6.78 16.05
CA LEU A 244 2.19 5.70 15.31
C LEU A 244 0.73 6.03 15.03
N PHE A 245 0.26 5.58 13.87
CA PHE A 245 -1.16 5.40 13.58
C PHE A 245 -1.67 4.19 14.36
N ASP A 246 -2.39 4.46 15.45
CA ASP A 246 -2.93 3.44 16.37
C ASP A 246 -4.39 3.76 16.66
N PHE A 247 -5.28 3.16 15.85
CA PHE A 247 -6.72 3.38 15.91
C PHE A 247 -7.45 2.03 15.97
N PRO A 248 -8.65 1.97 16.57
CA PRO A 248 -9.48 0.77 16.52
C PRO A 248 -9.84 0.36 15.09
N ILE A 249 -10.30 -0.88 14.89
CA ILE A 249 -10.82 -1.38 13.61
C ILE A 249 -11.80 -0.37 12.99
N GLY A 250 -11.59 -0.02 11.73
CA GLY A 250 -12.36 0.99 11.04
C GLY A 250 -11.62 1.63 9.86
N SER A 251 -12.31 2.52 9.16
CA SER A 251 -11.75 3.28 8.04
C SER A 251 -11.55 4.75 8.45
N TYR A 252 -10.37 5.29 8.14
CA TYR A 252 -9.95 6.60 8.61
C TYR A 252 -9.25 7.39 7.51
N ASP A 253 -9.63 8.66 7.35
CA ASP A 253 -8.89 9.58 6.50
C ASP A 253 -7.71 10.17 7.29
N LEU A 254 -6.50 9.76 6.92
CA LEU A 254 -5.24 10.31 7.41
C LEU A 254 -4.89 11.55 6.58
N ASN A 255 -4.94 12.72 7.21
CA ASN A 255 -4.44 13.96 6.65
C ASN A 255 -3.00 14.16 7.09
N VAL A 256 -2.09 14.35 6.15
CA VAL A 256 -0.68 14.68 6.40
C VAL A 256 -0.39 16.02 5.75
N TRP A 257 0.38 16.87 6.42
CA TRP A 257 0.83 18.12 5.83
C TRP A 257 2.18 18.59 6.35
N ILE A 258 2.86 19.36 5.51
CA ILE A 258 4.06 20.11 5.86
C ILE A 258 3.63 21.36 6.63
N ALA A 259 3.98 21.40 7.90
CA ALA A 259 3.67 22.50 8.82
C ALA A 259 4.75 23.59 8.86
N GLY A 260 5.97 23.27 8.41
CA GLY A 260 7.08 24.23 8.37
C GLY A 260 8.28 23.71 7.59
N VAL A 261 9.01 24.64 6.97
CA VAL A 261 10.22 24.37 6.18
C VAL A 261 11.34 25.28 6.68
N ASN A 262 12.50 24.70 7.00
CA ASN A 262 13.67 25.45 7.50
C ASN A 262 13.38 26.34 8.74
N GLY A 263 12.39 25.96 9.55
CA GLY A 263 11.95 26.68 10.75
C GLY A 263 11.08 27.90 10.49
N GLY A 264 10.56 28.05 9.27
CA GLY A 264 9.59 29.07 8.87
C GLY A 264 8.43 28.49 8.04
N ASP A 265 7.65 29.38 7.44
CA ASP A 265 6.54 29.02 6.57
C ASP A 265 7.05 28.53 5.21
N ASP A 266 6.29 27.62 4.59
CA ASP A 266 6.44 27.29 3.18
C ASP A 266 5.88 28.45 2.34
N ASP A 267 6.61 28.92 1.33
CA ASP A 267 6.14 30.02 0.50
C ASP A 267 4.96 29.61 -0.41
N PHE A 268 4.74 28.30 -0.63
CA PHE A 268 3.65 27.74 -1.42
C PHE A 268 2.89 26.62 -0.70
N GLU A 269 1.93 26.99 0.13
CA GLU A 269 1.12 26.01 0.89
C GLU A 269 0.22 25.08 0.04
N GLY A 270 0.13 25.29 -1.28
CA GLY A 270 -0.83 24.61 -2.16
C GLY A 270 -0.56 23.13 -2.40
N ASN A 271 0.67 22.68 -2.13
CA ASN A 271 1.15 21.32 -2.33
C ASN A 271 1.61 20.67 -1.00
N ASN A 272 1.31 21.31 0.14
CA ASN A 272 1.80 20.87 1.45
C ASN A 272 1.00 19.72 2.04
N SER A 273 -0.19 19.41 1.52
CA SER A 273 -1.11 18.47 2.18
C SER A 273 -1.68 17.41 1.26
N LEU A 274 -1.74 16.19 1.77
CA LEU A 274 -2.38 15.03 1.16
C LEU A 274 -3.30 14.35 2.17
N THR A 275 -4.31 13.66 1.66
CA THR A 275 -5.19 12.78 2.44
C THR A 275 -5.12 11.37 1.87
N LYS A 276 -5.00 10.37 2.76
CA LYS A 276 -5.05 8.95 2.40
C LYS A 276 -5.99 8.21 3.34
N THR A 277 -6.88 7.39 2.79
CA THR A 277 -7.70 6.50 3.62
C THR A 277 -6.88 5.29 4.06
N ILE A 278 -6.85 5.03 5.36
CA ILE A 278 -6.24 3.86 5.99
C ILE A 278 -7.34 3.05 6.66
N ASN A 279 -7.34 1.74 6.43
CA ASN A 279 -8.27 0.79 7.02
C ASN A 279 -7.54 -0.05 8.08
N VAL A 280 -7.99 0.05 9.32
CA VAL A 280 -7.59 -0.87 10.38
C VAL A 280 -8.46 -2.11 10.27
N VAL A 281 -7.84 -3.24 9.98
CA VAL A 281 -8.49 -4.55 9.76
C VAL A 281 -8.39 -5.41 11.02
N SER A 282 -9.29 -6.37 11.17
CA SER A 282 -9.34 -7.23 12.37
C SER A 282 -8.20 -8.25 12.43
N ASN A 283 -7.64 -8.62 11.26
CA ASN A 283 -6.51 -9.51 11.13
C ASN A 283 -5.88 -9.39 9.73
N THR A 284 -4.70 -9.98 9.57
CA THR A 284 -4.00 -10.13 8.29
C THR A 284 -3.51 -11.56 8.10
N THR A 285 -3.31 -11.96 6.85
CA THR A 285 -2.76 -13.26 6.44
C THR A 285 -1.77 -13.07 5.30
N ASP A 286 -0.94 -14.07 5.03
CA ASP A 286 -0.07 -14.06 3.88
C ASP A 286 -0.89 -13.96 2.58
N ARG A 287 -0.36 -13.19 1.63
CA ARG A 287 -0.94 -13.00 0.30
C ARG A 287 -0.40 -14.07 -0.63
N THR A 288 -1.26 -14.61 -1.49
CA THR A 288 -0.85 -15.39 -2.67
C THR A 288 -0.93 -14.48 -3.91
N PRO A 289 0.21 -13.99 -4.44
CA PRO A 289 0.27 -13.22 -5.68
C PRO A 289 -0.53 -13.86 -6.82
N CYS A 290 -1.43 -13.10 -7.43
CA CYS A 290 -2.26 -13.54 -8.54
C CYS A 290 -1.68 -13.09 -9.88
N LEU A 291 -1.47 -14.01 -10.81
CA LEU A 291 -1.01 -13.78 -12.17
C LEU A 291 -2.06 -14.27 -13.17
N GLU A 292 -2.50 -13.38 -14.04
CA GLU A 292 -3.43 -13.66 -15.14
C GLU A 292 -2.74 -13.31 -16.46
N GLU A 293 -2.32 -14.32 -17.23
CA GLU A 293 -1.64 -14.10 -18.51
C GLU A 293 -2.61 -14.24 -19.69
N PHE A 294 -2.67 -13.24 -20.56
CA PHE A 294 -3.36 -13.32 -21.84
C PHE A 294 -2.34 -13.64 -22.94
N THR A 295 -2.55 -14.77 -23.61
CA THR A 295 -1.56 -15.40 -24.48
C THR A 295 -2.21 -16.05 -25.70
N SER A 296 -1.43 -16.56 -26.65
CA SER A 296 -1.98 -17.28 -27.81
C SER A 296 -0.96 -18.18 -28.48
N SER A 297 -1.35 -19.40 -28.85
CA SER A 297 -0.54 -20.38 -29.59
C SER A 297 -0.15 -19.95 -31.02
N THR A 298 -0.66 -18.82 -31.50
CA THR A 298 -0.27 -18.19 -32.78
C THR A 298 0.60 -16.94 -32.61
N CYS A 299 0.92 -16.56 -31.36
CA CYS A 299 1.70 -15.37 -31.00
C CYS A 299 3.17 -15.73 -30.72
N ALA A 300 4.08 -15.35 -31.62
CA ALA A 300 5.52 -15.57 -31.44
C ALA A 300 6.14 -14.81 -30.24
N PRO A 301 5.78 -13.53 -29.97
CA PRO A 301 6.26 -12.85 -28.76
C PRO A 301 5.81 -13.54 -27.46
N CYS A 302 4.62 -14.15 -27.46
CA CYS A 302 4.10 -14.89 -26.31
C CYS A 302 4.98 -16.11 -25.99
N ALA A 303 5.31 -16.91 -27.02
CA ALA A 303 6.25 -18.03 -26.88
C ALA A 303 7.63 -17.57 -26.37
N SER A 304 8.09 -16.39 -26.80
CA SER A 304 9.36 -15.82 -26.32
C SER A 304 9.30 -15.50 -24.83
N PHE A 305 8.21 -14.89 -24.34
CA PHE A 305 8.04 -14.60 -22.92
C PHE A 305 7.90 -15.87 -22.08
N ASN A 306 7.04 -16.81 -22.52
CA ASN A 306 6.79 -18.08 -21.85
C ASN A 306 8.06 -18.92 -21.65
N SER A 307 9.02 -18.83 -22.58
CA SER A 307 10.30 -19.54 -22.46
C SER A 307 11.10 -19.22 -21.18
N SER A 308 10.81 -18.08 -20.54
CA SER A 308 11.41 -17.69 -19.24
C SER A 308 10.37 -17.62 -18.12
N PHE A 309 9.14 -17.20 -18.43
CA PHE A 309 8.08 -17.02 -17.45
C PHE A 309 7.55 -18.35 -16.89
N VAL A 310 7.35 -19.36 -17.74
CA VAL A 310 6.83 -20.66 -17.31
C VAL A 310 7.79 -21.36 -16.33
N PRO A 311 9.11 -21.51 -16.62
CA PRO A 311 10.05 -22.08 -15.66
C PRO A 311 10.17 -21.28 -14.34
N TRP A 312 9.94 -19.96 -14.39
CA TRP A 312 9.89 -19.14 -13.19
C TRP A 312 8.64 -19.45 -12.38
N CYS A 313 7.47 -19.62 -13.01
CA CYS A 313 6.24 -20.01 -12.33
C CYS A 313 6.37 -21.38 -11.66
N GLU A 314 6.97 -22.37 -12.33
CA GLU A 314 7.24 -23.70 -11.77
C GLU A 314 8.11 -23.62 -10.49
N THR A 315 9.08 -22.71 -10.45
CA THR A 315 9.97 -22.54 -9.29
C THR A 315 9.27 -21.86 -8.10
N ASN A 316 8.20 -21.10 -8.36
CA ASN A 316 7.43 -20.35 -7.36
C ASN A 316 6.00 -20.87 -7.20
N ALA A 317 5.71 -22.09 -7.64
CA ALA A 317 4.35 -22.62 -7.76
C ALA A 317 3.58 -22.70 -6.44
N ASP A 318 4.30 -22.85 -5.31
CA ASP A 318 3.71 -22.86 -3.97
C ASP A 318 3.32 -21.45 -3.47
N ASP A 319 3.87 -20.40 -4.07
CA ASP A 319 3.75 -19.00 -3.62
C ASP A 319 2.89 -18.14 -4.55
N ILE A 320 2.41 -18.65 -5.68
CA ILE A 320 1.62 -17.89 -6.66
C ILE A 320 0.33 -18.62 -7.03
N ALA A 321 -0.63 -17.86 -7.58
CA ALA A 321 -1.74 -18.41 -8.34
C ALA A 321 -1.68 -17.89 -9.78
N LEU A 322 -1.69 -18.79 -10.76
CA LEU A 322 -1.56 -18.48 -12.18
C LEU A 322 -2.75 -19.07 -12.96
N VAL A 323 -3.26 -18.28 -13.90
CA VAL A 323 -4.16 -18.77 -14.95
C VAL A 323 -3.86 -18.08 -16.27
N LYS A 324 -3.90 -18.84 -17.36
CA LYS A 324 -3.61 -18.37 -18.71
C LYS A 324 -4.87 -18.37 -19.56
N TYR A 325 -5.15 -17.23 -20.19
CA TYR A 325 -6.30 -17.02 -21.08
C TYR A 325 -5.84 -17.00 -22.54
N GLN A 326 -6.31 -17.97 -23.31
CA GLN A 326 -5.97 -18.15 -24.72
C GLN A 326 -6.81 -17.19 -25.56
N MET A 327 -6.16 -16.33 -26.32
CA MET A 327 -6.79 -15.29 -27.12
C MET A 327 -7.04 -15.75 -28.56
N SER A 328 -8.16 -15.29 -29.15
CA SER A 328 -8.52 -15.60 -30.54
C SER A 328 -7.70 -14.81 -31.58
N TRP A 329 -6.55 -14.25 -31.19
CA TRP A 329 -5.61 -13.49 -32.01
C TRP A 329 -4.20 -13.57 -31.37
N PRO A 330 -3.11 -13.30 -32.11
CA PRO A 330 -3.00 -12.86 -33.51
C PRO A 330 -3.25 -13.98 -34.53
N GLY A 331 -3.31 -13.65 -35.81
CA GLY A 331 -3.48 -14.64 -36.88
C GLY A 331 -4.84 -15.36 -36.81
N ALA A 332 -4.83 -16.69 -36.83
CA ALA A 332 -6.05 -17.49 -36.69
C ALA A 332 -6.59 -17.56 -35.25
N GLY A 333 -5.79 -17.09 -34.28
CA GLY A 333 -6.07 -17.24 -32.85
C GLY A 333 -5.72 -18.61 -32.29
N ASP A 334 -5.73 -18.68 -30.97
CA ASP A 334 -5.55 -19.94 -30.25
C ASP A 334 -6.81 -20.81 -30.37
N PRO A 335 -6.69 -22.10 -30.72
CA PRO A 335 -7.83 -23.03 -30.79
C PRO A 335 -8.62 -23.14 -29.48
N TYR A 336 -7.99 -22.86 -28.34
CA TYR A 336 -8.60 -23.00 -27.01
C TYR A 336 -9.19 -21.71 -26.46
N TYR A 337 -9.28 -20.66 -27.28
CA TYR A 337 -10.03 -19.46 -26.92
C TYR A 337 -11.46 -19.78 -26.48
N THR A 338 -11.89 -19.15 -25.38
CA THR A 338 -13.26 -19.21 -24.87
C THR A 338 -13.90 -17.82 -24.86
N GLU A 339 -15.22 -17.74 -25.05
CA GLU A 339 -15.96 -16.47 -24.91
C GLU A 339 -15.83 -15.88 -23.50
N GLU A 340 -15.70 -16.74 -22.48
CA GLU A 340 -15.49 -16.34 -21.09
C GLU A 340 -14.13 -15.68 -20.88
N GLY A 341 -13.06 -16.23 -21.46
CA GLY A 341 -11.76 -15.56 -21.52
C GLY A 341 -11.82 -14.23 -22.26
N GLY A 342 -12.65 -14.13 -23.30
CA GLY A 342 -12.95 -12.88 -24.00
C GLY A 342 -13.61 -11.80 -23.12
N VAL A 343 -14.48 -12.20 -22.19
CA VAL A 343 -15.08 -11.28 -21.20
C VAL A 343 -14.02 -10.79 -20.20
N ARG A 344 -13.18 -11.69 -19.68
CA ARG A 344 -12.09 -11.33 -18.76
C ARG A 344 -11.08 -10.39 -19.44
N ARG A 345 -10.77 -10.64 -20.71
CA ARG A 345 -10.00 -9.74 -21.58
C ARG A 345 -10.63 -8.36 -21.71
N GLY A 346 -11.94 -8.30 -21.94
CA GLY A 346 -12.69 -7.04 -22.04
C GLY A 346 -12.65 -6.23 -20.74
N TYR A 347 -12.71 -6.90 -19.59
CA TYR A 347 -12.63 -6.28 -18.27
C TYR A 347 -11.29 -5.55 -18.07
N TYR A 348 -10.17 -6.19 -18.41
CA TYR A 348 -8.83 -5.57 -18.31
C TYR A 348 -8.44 -4.69 -19.51
N GLY A 349 -9.29 -4.57 -20.53
CA GLY A 349 -8.98 -3.78 -21.72
C GLY A 349 -7.81 -4.31 -22.57
N VAL A 350 -7.49 -5.60 -22.47
CA VAL A 350 -6.31 -6.19 -23.15
C VAL A 350 -6.40 -6.01 -24.66
N SER A 351 -5.41 -5.32 -25.23
CA SER A 351 -5.40 -4.94 -26.65
C SER A 351 -4.28 -5.60 -27.47
N TRP A 352 -3.29 -6.20 -26.81
CA TRP A 352 -2.25 -7.03 -27.42
C TRP A 352 -1.95 -8.26 -26.55
N VAL A 353 -1.17 -9.20 -27.09
CA VAL A 353 -0.62 -10.34 -26.35
C VAL A 353 0.87 -10.53 -26.73
N PRO A 354 1.75 -10.94 -25.78
CA PRO A 354 1.43 -11.32 -24.41
C PRO A 354 1.06 -10.11 -23.55
N TRP A 355 0.18 -10.32 -22.57
CA TRP A 355 -0.23 -9.31 -21.61
C TRP A 355 -0.38 -9.97 -20.24
N LEU A 356 0.32 -9.46 -19.23
CA LEU A 356 0.31 -10.02 -17.89
C LEU A 356 -0.40 -9.06 -16.93
N VAL A 357 -1.40 -9.56 -16.24
CA VAL A 357 -2.06 -8.86 -15.14
C VAL A 357 -1.62 -9.50 -13.82
N ALA A 358 -1.13 -8.67 -12.90
CA ALA A 358 -0.57 -9.06 -11.61
C ALA A 358 -1.35 -8.33 -10.49
N ASP A 359 -1.99 -9.10 -9.60
CA ASP A 359 -2.95 -8.60 -8.59
C ASP A 359 -3.98 -7.58 -9.12
N GLY A 360 -4.37 -7.75 -10.39
CA GLY A 360 -5.37 -6.91 -11.07
C GLY A 360 -4.82 -5.73 -11.86
N SER A 361 -3.51 -5.48 -11.84
CA SER A 361 -2.86 -4.41 -12.59
C SER A 361 -2.00 -4.97 -13.72
N GLN A 362 -1.94 -4.32 -14.88
CA GLN A 362 -1.02 -4.76 -15.93
C GLN A 362 0.43 -4.46 -15.52
N ILE A 363 1.31 -5.44 -15.75
CA ILE A 363 2.76 -5.28 -15.67
C ILE A 363 3.40 -5.66 -17.01
N GLU A 364 4.61 -5.17 -17.25
CA GLU A 364 5.36 -5.52 -18.44
C GLU A 364 5.69 -7.02 -18.46
N THR A 365 5.67 -7.63 -19.66
CA THR A 365 5.98 -9.05 -19.84
C THR A 365 7.50 -9.25 -19.86
N SER A 366 8.13 -8.97 -18.72
CA SER A 366 9.56 -9.02 -18.48
C SER A 366 9.83 -9.68 -17.13
N MET A 367 10.92 -10.45 -17.02
CA MET A 367 11.26 -11.10 -15.74
C MET A 367 11.69 -10.10 -14.66
N ALA A 368 12.14 -8.89 -15.02
CA ALA A 368 12.48 -7.87 -14.04
C ALA A 368 11.21 -7.39 -13.32
N ASP A 369 10.17 -7.09 -14.09
CA ASP A 369 8.89 -6.63 -13.57
C ASP A 369 8.16 -7.74 -12.81
N VAL A 370 8.17 -8.98 -13.32
CA VAL A 370 7.61 -10.14 -12.61
C VAL A 370 8.25 -10.34 -11.24
N ASN A 371 9.59 -10.27 -11.14
CA ASN A 371 10.27 -10.40 -9.84
C ASN A 371 10.03 -9.19 -8.93
N SER A 372 9.94 -7.98 -9.49
CA SER A 372 9.61 -6.78 -8.70
C SER A 372 8.22 -6.92 -8.08
N PHE A 373 7.22 -7.23 -8.90
CA PHE A 373 5.84 -7.49 -8.46
C PHE A 373 5.79 -8.60 -7.41
N PHE A 374 6.44 -9.74 -7.66
CA PHE A 374 6.39 -10.88 -6.74
C PHE A 374 6.90 -10.52 -5.34
N ASN A 375 8.04 -9.83 -5.26
CA ASN A 375 8.60 -9.39 -3.97
C ASN A 375 7.72 -8.33 -3.29
N GLU A 376 7.14 -7.40 -4.06
CA GLU A 376 6.23 -6.38 -3.53
C GLU A 376 4.93 -7.00 -3.02
N SER A 377 4.34 -7.94 -3.77
CA SER A 377 3.11 -8.63 -3.39
C SER A 377 3.33 -9.46 -2.12
N LEU A 378 4.43 -10.21 -2.00
CA LEU A 378 4.75 -10.96 -0.79
C LEU A 378 5.03 -10.06 0.44
N ALA A 379 5.50 -8.83 0.24
CA ALA A 379 5.70 -7.88 1.34
C ALA A 379 4.39 -7.27 1.85
N ASN A 380 3.30 -7.39 1.08
CA ASN A 380 2.00 -6.80 1.39
C ASN A 380 0.99 -7.86 1.84
N PRO A 381 0.65 -7.92 3.14
CA PRO A 381 -0.30 -8.92 3.63
C PRO A 381 -1.68 -8.77 2.97
N SER A 382 -2.42 -9.88 2.94
CA SER A 382 -3.84 -9.87 2.65
C SER A 382 -4.64 -9.69 3.94
N PHE A 383 -5.86 -9.17 3.81
CA PHE A 383 -6.88 -9.10 4.86
C PHE A 383 -8.07 -10.03 4.53
N VAL A 384 -7.82 -11.04 3.69
CA VAL A 384 -8.78 -12.06 3.31
C VAL A 384 -8.09 -13.42 3.35
N SER A 385 -8.61 -14.33 4.17
CA SER A 385 -8.22 -15.74 4.15
C SER A 385 -9.13 -16.52 3.21
N LEU A 386 -8.56 -17.54 2.58
CA LEU A 386 -9.22 -18.35 1.55
C LEU A 386 -8.84 -19.82 1.75
N VAL A 387 -9.84 -20.69 1.70
CA VAL A 387 -9.64 -22.13 1.60
C VAL A 387 -10.57 -22.69 0.55
N SER A 388 -10.12 -23.68 -0.23
CA SER A 388 -10.98 -24.28 -1.25
C SER A 388 -10.58 -25.70 -1.62
N SER A 389 -11.57 -26.53 -1.90
CA SER A 389 -11.39 -27.89 -2.40
C SER A 389 -12.23 -28.16 -3.64
N HIS A 390 -11.79 -29.11 -4.45
CA HIS A 390 -12.56 -29.57 -5.60
C HIS A 390 -12.47 -31.09 -5.75
N SER A 391 -13.40 -31.67 -6.50
CA SER A 391 -13.34 -33.09 -6.89
C SER A 391 -13.87 -33.28 -8.29
N VAL A 392 -13.31 -34.22 -9.03
CA VAL A 392 -13.72 -34.53 -10.40
C VAL A 392 -14.35 -35.91 -10.47
N THR A 393 -15.58 -36.01 -10.99
CA THR A 393 -16.28 -37.27 -11.26
C THR A 393 -16.76 -37.32 -12.69
N GLY A 394 -16.09 -38.12 -13.52
CA GLY A 394 -16.38 -38.16 -14.96
C GLY A 394 -16.02 -36.82 -15.60
N THR A 395 -17.00 -36.13 -16.18
CA THR A 395 -16.83 -34.79 -16.75
C THR A 395 -17.29 -33.66 -15.83
N THR A 396 -17.77 -34.01 -14.63
CA THR A 396 -18.30 -33.04 -13.66
C THR A 396 -17.24 -32.70 -12.63
N ILE A 397 -17.07 -31.41 -12.35
CA ILE A 397 -16.25 -30.91 -11.25
C ILE A 397 -17.17 -30.26 -10.20
N ASP A 398 -16.94 -30.62 -8.94
CA ASP A 398 -17.55 -30.03 -7.75
C ASP A 398 -16.50 -29.16 -7.06
N ILE A 399 -16.85 -27.92 -6.70
CA ILE A 399 -15.93 -26.93 -6.14
C ILE A 399 -16.56 -26.32 -4.89
N ASN A 400 -15.79 -26.24 -3.81
CA ASN A 400 -16.14 -25.52 -2.59
C ASN A 400 -15.04 -24.51 -2.27
N ALA A 401 -15.40 -23.25 -2.06
CA ALA A 401 -14.46 -22.21 -1.65
C ALA A 401 -15.08 -21.38 -0.53
N THR A 402 -14.35 -21.22 0.58
CA THR A 402 -14.74 -20.36 1.70
C THR A 402 -13.78 -19.19 1.79
N VAL A 403 -14.35 -17.99 1.81
CA VAL A 403 -13.62 -16.73 1.96
C VAL A 403 -13.93 -16.15 3.33
N LEU A 404 -12.90 -15.87 4.12
CA LEU A 404 -13.00 -15.21 5.43
C LEU A 404 -12.38 -13.80 5.34
N PRO A 405 -13.20 -12.74 5.31
CA PRO A 405 -12.73 -11.36 5.31
C PRO A 405 -12.37 -10.86 6.71
N PHE A 406 -11.35 -10.01 6.81
CA PHE A 406 -10.97 -9.29 8.04
C PHE A 406 -11.29 -7.78 7.99
N ALA A 407 -12.14 -7.40 7.04
CA ALA A 407 -12.64 -6.06 6.84
C ALA A 407 -14.00 -6.09 6.12
N ASP A 408 -14.77 -5.01 6.23
CA ASP A 408 -15.94 -4.80 5.39
C ASP A 408 -15.47 -4.44 3.97
N LEU A 409 -15.87 -5.24 2.97
CA LEU A 409 -15.49 -5.03 1.57
C LEU A 409 -16.74 -4.99 0.70
N THR A 410 -16.92 -3.92 -0.06
CA THR A 410 -18.10 -3.73 -0.92
C THR A 410 -17.72 -3.81 -2.39
N GLY A 411 -18.64 -4.28 -3.24
CA GLY A 411 -18.40 -4.37 -4.68
C GLY A 411 -17.41 -5.47 -5.07
N SER A 412 -17.23 -6.46 -4.19
CA SER A 412 -16.29 -7.55 -4.41
C SER A 412 -16.84 -8.62 -5.36
N LYS A 413 -15.90 -9.32 -6.00
CA LYS A 413 -16.15 -10.47 -6.86
C LYS A 413 -15.29 -11.64 -6.43
N VAL A 414 -15.88 -12.83 -6.45
CA VAL A 414 -15.15 -14.10 -6.34
C VAL A 414 -15.21 -14.79 -7.69
N HIS A 415 -14.08 -14.89 -8.37
CA HIS A 415 -13.93 -15.63 -9.61
C HIS A 415 -13.42 -17.04 -9.30
N ILE A 416 -14.15 -18.06 -9.77
CA ILE A 416 -13.76 -19.46 -9.69
C ILE A 416 -13.47 -19.91 -11.12
N ILE A 417 -12.24 -20.33 -11.39
CA ILE A 417 -11.78 -20.60 -12.74
C ILE A 417 -11.16 -21.99 -12.77
N VAL A 418 -11.73 -22.87 -13.60
CA VAL A 418 -11.18 -24.19 -13.89
C VAL A 418 -10.19 -24.04 -15.03
N PHE A 419 -9.01 -24.63 -14.86
CA PHE A 419 -7.96 -24.68 -15.87
C PHE A 419 -7.43 -26.11 -15.98
N GLU A 420 -6.77 -26.42 -17.10
CA GLU A 420 -6.01 -27.66 -17.28
C GLU A 420 -4.53 -27.35 -17.06
N ASN A 421 -3.84 -28.18 -16.27
CA ASN A 421 -2.44 -27.94 -15.94
C ASN A 421 -1.55 -28.04 -17.18
N LEU A 422 -1.83 -28.97 -18.09
CA LEU A 422 -1.05 -29.14 -19.32
C LEU A 422 -1.94 -29.44 -20.52
N THR A 423 -1.84 -28.63 -21.58
CA THR A 423 -2.55 -28.87 -22.85
C THR A 423 -1.56 -28.99 -24.01
N THR A 424 -1.92 -29.76 -25.04
CA THR A 424 -1.11 -29.99 -26.25
C THR A 424 -1.90 -29.87 -27.55
N GLY A 425 -3.22 -29.98 -27.48
CA GLY A 425 -4.17 -29.88 -28.59
C GLY A 425 -4.34 -28.48 -29.15
N ASN A 426 -3.90 -27.45 -28.42
CA ASN A 426 -3.93 -26.05 -28.84
C ASN A 426 -2.68 -25.57 -29.58
N VAL A 427 -1.70 -26.45 -29.85
CA VAL A 427 -0.51 -26.14 -30.65
C VAL A 427 -0.88 -25.53 -32.02
N ALA A 428 -0.27 -24.40 -32.35
CA ALA A 428 -0.47 -23.73 -33.63
C ALA A 428 0.86 -23.26 -34.26
N THR A 429 1.05 -21.94 -34.43
CA THR A 429 2.12 -21.41 -35.30
C THR A 429 3.24 -20.70 -34.56
N ASN A 430 3.15 -20.51 -33.24
CA ASN A 430 4.17 -19.78 -32.48
C ASN A 430 5.41 -20.62 -32.10
N GLY A 431 5.32 -21.95 -32.22
CA GLY A 431 6.42 -22.89 -31.98
C GLY A 431 6.38 -23.62 -30.63
N GLU A 432 5.49 -23.24 -29.71
CA GLU A 432 5.24 -23.99 -28.47
C GLU A 432 4.58 -25.34 -28.78
N THR A 433 4.89 -26.36 -27.97
CA THR A 433 4.34 -27.73 -28.10
C THR A 433 3.45 -28.15 -26.94
N GLU A 434 3.48 -27.39 -25.85
CA GLU A 434 2.75 -27.62 -24.62
C GLU A 434 2.43 -26.26 -23.99
N PHE A 435 1.30 -26.19 -23.28
CA PHE A 435 0.83 -24.96 -22.64
C PHE A 435 0.33 -25.29 -21.25
N GLU A 436 0.63 -24.43 -20.29
CA GLU A 436 0.31 -24.67 -18.88
C GLU A 436 -0.81 -23.73 -18.38
N ASN A 437 -1.50 -24.16 -17.31
CA ASN A 437 -2.53 -23.40 -16.61
C ASN A 437 -3.61 -22.79 -17.54
N VAL A 438 -4.00 -23.54 -18.56
CA VAL A 438 -4.89 -23.09 -19.64
C VAL A 438 -6.34 -23.03 -19.13
N MET A 439 -6.93 -21.84 -19.16
CA MET A 439 -8.31 -21.65 -18.70
C MET A 439 -9.30 -22.44 -19.56
N MET A 440 -10.18 -23.19 -18.89
CA MET A 440 -11.21 -24.02 -19.52
C MET A 440 -12.62 -23.51 -19.25
N LYS A 441 -12.89 -23.05 -18.03
CA LYS A 441 -14.23 -22.65 -17.62
C LYS A 441 -14.21 -21.64 -16.47
N MET A 442 -15.02 -20.59 -16.56
CA MET A 442 -15.34 -19.72 -15.42
C MET A 442 -16.68 -20.11 -14.81
N VAL A 443 -16.74 -20.16 -13.48
CA VAL A 443 -17.89 -20.65 -12.72
C VAL A 443 -18.38 -19.57 -11.74
N PRO A 444 -19.69 -19.27 -11.70
CA PRO A 444 -20.76 -19.80 -12.55
C PRO A 444 -20.71 -19.29 -14.00
N ASN A 445 -19.98 -18.20 -14.25
CA ASN A 445 -19.68 -17.62 -15.56
C ASN A 445 -18.56 -16.58 -15.41
N ALA A 446 -18.16 -15.95 -16.52
CA ALA A 446 -17.07 -14.97 -16.54
C ALA A 446 -17.24 -13.74 -15.63
N ASN A 447 -18.46 -13.40 -15.20
CA ASN A 447 -18.67 -12.26 -14.29
C ASN A 447 -18.40 -12.58 -12.81
N GLY A 448 -18.10 -13.85 -12.48
CA GLY A 448 -17.89 -14.30 -11.09
C GLY A 448 -19.12 -14.13 -10.18
N ASN A 449 -18.92 -14.41 -8.90
CA ASN A 449 -19.92 -14.23 -7.85
C ASN A 449 -19.79 -12.83 -7.23
N SER A 450 -20.88 -12.05 -7.24
CA SER A 450 -20.93 -10.75 -6.52
C SER A 450 -21.21 -10.96 -5.05
N VAL A 451 -20.41 -10.33 -4.19
CA VAL A 451 -20.53 -10.42 -2.75
C VAL A 451 -20.03 -9.11 -2.11
N ASP A 452 -20.75 -8.67 -1.08
CA ASP A 452 -20.22 -7.71 -0.12
C ASP A 452 -19.82 -8.51 1.12
N PHE A 453 -18.56 -8.38 1.52
CA PHE A 453 -18.00 -9.04 2.68
C PHE A 453 -18.19 -8.18 3.92
N ILE A 454 -18.49 -8.84 5.04
CA ILE A 454 -18.58 -8.23 6.36
C ILE A 454 -17.42 -8.76 7.18
N ASP A 455 -16.72 -7.90 7.89
CA ASP A 455 -15.62 -8.26 8.79
C ASP A 455 -15.95 -9.52 9.61
N ARG A 456 -15.08 -10.53 9.53
CA ARG A 456 -15.14 -11.78 10.29
C ARG A 456 -16.37 -12.67 10.01
N GLU A 457 -17.12 -12.41 8.94
CA GLU A 457 -18.23 -13.27 8.53
C GLU A 457 -17.85 -14.07 7.26
N PRO A 458 -17.55 -15.39 7.38
CA PRO A 458 -17.13 -16.19 6.24
C PRO A 458 -18.26 -16.43 5.25
N VAL A 459 -17.92 -16.50 3.96
CA VAL A 459 -18.85 -16.80 2.88
C VAL A 459 -18.35 -18.00 2.08
N THR A 460 -19.18 -19.04 1.98
CA THR A 460 -18.89 -20.26 1.22
C THR A 460 -19.63 -20.26 -0.11
N PHE A 461 -18.89 -20.53 -1.19
CA PHE A 461 -19.37 -20.76 -2.54
C PHE A 461 -19.29 -22.25 -2.84
N THR A 462 -20.39 -22.84 -3.31
CA THR A 462 -20.44 -24.25 -3.72
C THR A 462 -20.97 -24.32 -5.14
N GLU A 463 -20.13 -24.79 -6.05
CA GLU A 463 -20.41 -24.84 -7.48
C GLU A 463 -20.24 -26.25 -8.01
N GLN A 464 -21.06 -26.62 -8.99
CA GLN A 464 -20.95 -27.87 -9.72
C GLN A 464 -21.12 -27.57 -11.20
N VAL A 465 -20.18 -28.02 -12.04
CA VAL A 465 -20.26 -27.81 -13.48
C VAL A 465 -19.83 -29.05 -14.25
N ASP A 466 -20.60 -29.37 -15.30
CA ASP A 466 -20.23 -30.38 -16.29
C ASP A 466 -19.38 -29.71 -17.38
N LEU A 467 -18.14 -30.16 -17.53
CA LEU A 467 -17.17 -29.66 -18.49
C LEU A 467 -17.25 -30.38 -19.84
N ALA A 468 -18.23 -31.27 -20.04
CA ALA A 468 -18.45 -31.91 -21.33
C ALA A 468 -18.60 -30.88 -22.47
N GLY A 469 -17.74 -30.97 -23.48
CA GLY A 469 -17.75 -30.07 -24.64
C GLY A 469 -16.94 -28.78 -24.46
N THR A 470 -16.22 -28.63 -23.34
CA THR A 470 -15.12 -27.66 -23.22
C THR A 470 -13.87 -28.15 -23.95
N ASN A 471 -12.77 -27.40 -23.87
CA ASN A 471 -11.49 -27.75 -24.49
C ASN A 471 -10.64 -28.72 -23.67
N VAL A 472 -11.14 -29.20 -22.52
CA VAL A 472 -10.41 -30.14 -21.65
C VAL A 472 -9.95 -31.37 -22.42
N GLU A 473 -8.64 -31.63 -22.45
CA GLU A 473 -8.04 -32.82 -23.06
C GLU A 473 -8.06 -34.00 -22.10
N GLU A 474 -7.60 -33.75 -20.86
CA GLU A 474 -7.43 -34.70 -19.78
C GLU A 474 -8.13 -34.18 -18.51
N PHE A 475 -8.83 -35.08 -17.81
CA PHE A 475 -9.67 -34.69 -16.65
C PHE A 475 -8.98 -34.95 -15.31
N ASP A 476 -7.81 -35.58 -15.31
CA ASP A 476 -7.01 -35.95 -14.15
C ASP A 476 -5.94 -34.92 -13.76
N ASP A 477 -5.77 -33.86 -14.56
CA ASP A 477 -4.86 -32.74 -14.29
C ASP A 477 -5.59 -31.38 -14.27
N LEU A 478 -6.89 -31.38 -13.98
CA LEU A 478 -7.62 -30.12 -13.78
C LEU A 478 -7.19 -29.43 -12.49
N GLY A 479 -7.08 -28.11 -12.56
CA GLY A 479 -6.91 -27.23 -11.41
C GLY A 479 -8.05 -26.22 -11.30
N VAL A 480 -8.19 -25.62 -10.12
CA VAL A 480 -9.11 -24.50 -9.90
C VAL A 480 -8.37 -23.38 -9.20
N ILE A 481 -8.46 -22.17 -9.72
CA ILE A 481 -8.01 -20.94 -9.06
C ILE A 481 -9.22 -20.16 -8.57
N ILE A 482 -9.10 -19.59 -7.37
CA ILE A 482 -10.07 -18.64 -6.79
C ILE A 482 -9.39 -17.27 -6.74
N ILE A 483 -10.08 -16.24 -7.22
CA ILE A 483 -9.61 -14.85 -7.17
C ILE A 483 -10.67 -14.01 -6.46
N VAL A 484 -10.32 -13.40 -5.32
CA VAL A 484 -11.16 -12.47 -4.57
C VAL A 484 -10.72 -11.05 -4.91
N GLN A 485 -11.59 -10.26 -5.54
CA GLN A 485 -11.21 -9.04 -6.24
C GLN A 485 -12.19 -7.89 -5.97
N ASP A 486 -11.69 -6.66 -5.84
CA ASP A 486 -12.48 -5.44 -6.02
C ASP A 486 -12.79 -5.28 -7.51
N TYR A 487 -14.06 -5.32 -7.90
CA TYR A 487 -14.41 -5.25 -9.32
C TYR A 487 -14.25 -3.86 -9.95
N THR A 488 -14.19 -2.79 -9.16
CA THR A 488 -14.07 -1.43 -9.68
C THR A 488 -12.61 -1.05 -9.88
N SER A 489 -11.77 -1.32 -8.88
CA SER A 489 -10.32 -1.02 -8.98
C SER A 489 -9.52 -2.14 -9.65
N ALA A 490 -10.14 -3.31 -9.83
CA ALA A 490 -9.51 -4.56 -10.20
C ALA A 490 -8.52 -5.13 -9.18
N SER A 491 -8.27 -4.47 -8.05
CA SER A 491 -7.32 -4.97 -7.04
C SER A 491 -7.70 -6.34 -6.51
N VAL A 492 -6.77 -7.29 -6.52
CA VAL A 492 -6.96 -8.61 -5.93
C VAL A 492 -6.67 -8.54 -4.42
N TYR A 493 -7.66 -8.93 -3.62
CA TYR A 493 -7.52 -9.01 -2.16
C TYR A 493 -6.81 -10.30 -1.75
N GLN A 494 -7.15 -11.42 -2.39
CA GLN A 494 -6.53 -12.71 -2.18
C GLN A 494 -6.76 -13.61 -3.40
N SER A 495 -5.85 -14.55 -3.62
CA SER A 495 -6.04 -15.64 -4.59
C SER A 495 -5.57 -16.97 -4.02
N GLY A 496 -5.78 -18.07 -4.75
CA GLY A 496 -5.22 -19.36 -4.37
C GLY A 496 -5.73 -20.50 -5.23
N TYR A 497 -4.96 -21.58 -5.25
CA TYR A 497 -5.40 -22.83 -5.86
C TYR A 497 -6.27 -23.64 -4.91
N SER A 498 -7.25 -24.32 -5.49
CA SER A 498 -8.04 -25.32 -4.80
C SER A 498 -7.29 -26.64 -4.72
N LEU A 499 -7.41 -27.33 -3.59
CA LEU A 499 -6.82 -28.64 -3.39
C LEU A 499 -7.81 -29.75 -3.78
N GLU A 500 -7.36 -30.69 -4.62
CA GLU A 500 -8.19 -31.81 -5.06
C GLU A 500 -8.48 -32.78 -3.90
N ASN A 501 -9.75 -33.10 -3.68
CA ASN A 501 -10.26 -34.00 -2.65
C ASN A 501 -9.82 -33.65 -1.22
N ALA A 502 -9.44 -32.39 -0.96
CA ALA A 502 -9.05 -31.94 0.36
C ALA A 502 -10.24 -31.95 1.35
N VAL A 503 -9.94 -32.35 2.58
CA VAL A 503 -10.86 -32.34 3.70
C VAL A 503 -10.22 -31.53 4.81
N TYR A 504 -10.88 -30.44 5.17
CA TYR A 504 -10.40 -29.52 6.19
C TYR A 504 -11.01 -29.85 7.55
N SER A 505 -10.24 -29.62 8.62
CA SER A 505 -10.71 -29.74 10.00
C SER A 505 -11.86 -28.78 10.27
N THR A 506 -12.71 -29.17 11.22
CA THR A 506 -13.84 -28.37 11.73
C THR A 506 -13.68 -28.04 13.21
N GLU A 507 -12.51 -28.34 13.79
CA GLU A 507 -12.18 -27.89 15.14
C GLU A 507 -11.94 -26.38 15.11
N ALA A 508 -12.61 -25.66 16.00
CA ALA A 508 -12.63 -24.20 16.04
C ALA A 508 -12.54 -23.69 17.49
N ARG A 509 -12.02 -24.50 18.41
CA ARG A 509 -11.90 -24.13 19.83
C ARG A 509 -10.47 -23.72 20.14
N LEU A 510 -10.29 -23.07 21.29
CA LEU A 510 -8.97 -22.83 21.87
C LEU A 510 -8.59 -23.98 22.81
N ASP A 511 -7.29 -24.29 22.89
CA ASP A 511 -6.73 -25.14 23.95
C ASP A 511 -6.48 -24.34 25.24
N ALA A 512 -6.04 -23.09 25.09
CA ALA A 512 -5.75 -22.19 26.20
C ALA A 512 -5.98 -20.73 25.83
N VAL A 513 -6.06 -19.88 26.86
CA VAL A 513 -6.07 -18.42 26.73
C VAL A 513 -4.99 -17.84 27.64
N ASN A 514 -4.20 -16.91 27.14
CA ASN A 514 -3.27 -16.11 27.93
C ASN A 514 -3.88 -14.74 28.20
N VAL A 515 -3.75 -14.26 29.44
CA VAL A 515 -4.10 -12.90 29.84
C VAL A 515 -2.82 -12.23 30.33
N ASP A 516 -2.46 -11.07 29.76
CA ASP A 516 -1.19 -10.36 30.00
C ASP A 516 0.04 -11.28 29.92
N GLY A 517 0.05 -12.23 28.99
CA GLY A 517 1.15 -13.19 28.77
C GLY A 517 1.18 -14.40 29.72
N GLU A 518 0.17 -14.57 30.58
CA GLU A 518 0.09 -15.67 31.54
C GLU A 518 -1.16 -16.54 31.27
N ILE A 519 -1.01 -17.86 31.35
CA ILE A 519 -2.13 -18.80 31.12
C ILE A 519 -3.28 -18.53 32.10
N MET A 520 -4.50 -18.50 31.56
CA MET A 520 -5.75 -18.49 32.30
C MET A 520 -6.05 -19.90 32.85
N PRO A 521 -5.90 -20.13 34.17
CA PRO A 521 -5.90 -21.48 34.73
C PRO A 521 -7.27 -22.17 34.75
N ASP A 522 -8.35 -21.42 34.66
CA ASP A 522 -9.73 -21.94 34.62
C ASP A 522 -10.40 -21.69 33.26
N PHE A 523 -9.60 -21.58 32.20
CA PHE A 523 -10.14 -21.61 30.84
C PHE A 523 -10.74 -22.99 30.55
N ASP A 524 -11.91 -22.99 29.93
CA ASP A 524 -12.61 -24.19 29.47
C ASP A 524 -13.01 -23.95 28.01
N SER A 525 -12.61 -24.87 27.12
CA SER A 525 -12.80 -24.73 25.68
C SER A 525 -14.27 -24.74 25.26
N ASP A 526 -15.18 -25.23 26.13
CA ASP A 526 -16.62 -25.25 25.89
C ASP A 526 -17.37 -24.08 26.59
N VAL A 527 -16.63 -23.14 27.22
CA VAL A 527 -17.19 -21.91 27.82
C VAL A 527 -16.85 -20.70 26.96
N PHE A 528 -17.89 -20.10 26.36
CA PHE A 528 -17.76 -19.04 25.35
C PHE A 528 -17.94 -17.61 25.91
N GLU A 529 -18.27 -17.47 27.19
CA GLU A 529 -18.47 -16.17 27.83
C GLU A 529 -17.80 -16.14 29.21
N TYR A 530 -16.92 -15.16 29.40
CA TYR A 530 -16.19 -14.90 30.64
C TYR A 530 -16.51 -13.48 31.12
N ASN A 531 -17.06 -13.38 32.32
CA ASN A 531 -17.30 -12.10 32.97
C ASN A 531 -16.17 -11.84 33.98
N ILE A 532 -15.38 -10.80 33.73
CA ILE A 532 -14.15 -10.49 34.47
C ILE A 532 -14.33 -9.14 35.18
N GLU A 533 -14.28 -9.15 36.51
CA GLU A 533 -14.25 -7.92 37.32
C GLU A 533 -12.79 -7.54 37.61
N LEU A 534 -12.36 -6.42 37.05
CA LEU A 534 -11.03 -5.84 37.21
C LEU A 534 -10.95 -4.98 38.47
N PRO A 535 -9.77 -4.89 39.13
CA PRO A 535 -9.59 -4.07 40.31
C PRO A 535 -9.91 -2.59 40.06
N GLU A 536 -10.39 -1.90 41.10
CA GLU A 536 -10.62 -0.45 41.05
C GLU A 536 -9.36 0.31 40.60
N GLY A 537 -9.55 1.25 39.66
CA GLY A 537 -8.47 2.07 39.10
C GLY A 537 -7.74 1.43 37.92
N THR A 538 -8.19 0.27 37.43
CA THR A 538 -7.70 -0.29 36.17
C THR A 538 -8.15 0.59 35.00
N THR A 539 -7.19 1.10 34.23
CA THR A 539 -7.44 1.94 33.05
C THR A 539 -7.07 1.28 31.73
N GLU A 540 -6.22 0.25 31.78
CA GLU A 540 -5.76 -0.47 30.58
C GLU A 540 -6.53 -1.76 30.40
N VAL A 541 -6.94 -2.04 29.17
CA VAL A 541 -7.58 -3.31 28.79
C VAL A 541 -6.55 -4.44 28.88
N PRO A 542 -6.83 -5.55 29.59
CA PRO A 542 -5.90 -6.69 29.63
C PRO A 542 -5.63 -7.25 28.24
N ALA A 543 -4.36 -7.53 27.94
CA ALA A 543 -3.99 -8.18 26.68
C ALA A 543 -4.45 -9.64 26.71
N ILE A 544 -5.15 -10.09 25.69
CA ILE A 544 -5.64 -11.47 25.56
C ILE A 544 -5.02 -12.09 24.32
N GLU A 545 -4.58 -13.34 24.43
CA GLU A 545 -4.16 -14.18 23.31
C GLU A 545 -4.85 -15.54 23.41
N GLY A 546 -5.34 -16.06 22.29
CA GLY A 546 -5.88 -17.42 22.20
C GLY A 546 -4.82 -18.39 21.68
N VAL A 547 -4.73 -19.56 22.30
CA VAL A 547 -3.92 -20.69 21.80
C VAL A 547 -4.87 -21.64 21.07
N PRO A 548 -4.71 -21.82 19.74
CA PRO A 548 -5.56 -22.72 18.97
C PRO A 548 -5.43 -24.18 19.46
N TYR A 549 -6.51 -24.95 19.33
CA TYR A 549 -6.53 -26.38 19.66
C TYR A 549 -5.75 -27.22 18.63
N GLU A 550 -5.81 -26.85 17.36
CA GLU A 550 -5.03 -27.38 16.24
C GLU A 550 -4.27 -26.25 15.54
N SER A 551 -3.06 -26.52 15.05
CA SER A 551 -2.18 -25.45 14.51
C SER A 551 -2.66 -24.78 13.21
N ASN A 552 -3.73 -25.28 12.59
CA ASN A 552 -4.30 -24.79 11.32
C ASN A 552 -5.56 -23.92 11.51
N GLU A 553 -5.95 -23.64 12.76
CA GLU A 553 -7.04 -22.71 13.06
C GLU A 553 -6.58 -21.26 12.93
N THR A 554 -7.50 -20.40 12.48
CA THR A 554 -7.28 -18.95 12.43
C THR A 554 -7.86 -18.31 13.68
N VAL A 555 -7.02 -17.71 14.53
CA VAL A 555 -7.42 -17.03 15.76
C VAL A 555 -7.34 -15.52 15.56
N VAL A 556 -8.47 -14.83 15.72
CA VAL A 556 -8.58 -13.38 15.58
C VAL A 556 -8.99 -12.76 16.91
N VAL A 557 -8.15 -11.89 17.47
CA VAL A 557 -8.43 -11.19 18.72
C VAL A 557 -8.82 -9.75 18.44
N VAL A 558 -10.02 -9.35 18.88
CA VAL A 558 -10.48 -7.96 18.85
C VAL A 558 -10.57 -7.43 20.27
N PRO A 559 -9.59 -6.62 20.72
CA PRO A 559 -9.57 -6.10 22.08
C PRO A 559 -10.69 -5.09 22.32
N ALA A 560 -11.15 -4.99 23.58
CA ALA A 560 -11.97 -3.86 24.01
C ALA A 560 -11.18 -2.55 23.79
N THR A 561 -11.88 -1.48 23.41
CA THR A 561 -11.27 -0.15 23.23
C THR A 561 -11.26 0.69 24.51
N GLU A 562 -12.09 0.33 25.48
CA GLU A 562 -12.19 1.00 26.79
C GLU A 562 -12.68 0.03 27.88
N LEU A 563 -12.60 0.47 29.14
CA LEU A 563 -13.13 -0.24 30.30
C LEU A 563 -14.27 0.56 30.95
N PRO A 564 -15.41 -0.06 31.30
CA PRO A 564 -15.79 -1.44 31.00
C PRO A 564 -16.00 -1.67 29.50
N GLY A 565 -15.72 -2.89 29.02
CA GLY A 565 -15.79 -3.23 27.60
C GLY A 565 -15.60 -4.73 27.37
N THR A 566 -15.66 -5.17 26.11
CA THR A 566 -15.59 -6.60 25.77
C THR A 566 -14.46 -6.86 24.79
N THR A 567 -13.57 -7.79 25.12
CA THR A 567 -12.63 -8.40 24.16
C THR A 567 -13.27 -9.64 23.55
N ILE A 568 -13.11 -9.82 22.24
CA ILE A 568 -13.61 -10.97 21.47
C ILE A 568 -12.41 -11.77 20.95
N ILE A 569 -12.49 -13.10 21.03
CA ILE A 569 -11.64 -14.00 20.26
C ILE A 569 -12.54 -14.80 19.33
N ASP A 570 -12.38 -14.61 18.02
CA ASP A 570 -12.98 -15.47 17.00
C ASP A 570 -11.98 -16.53 16.58
N VAL A 571 -12.43 -17.78 16.55
CA VAL A 571 -11.61 -18.92 16.14
C VAL A 571 -12.31 -19.60 14.99
N TYR A 572 -11.65 -19.64 13.84
CA TYR A 572 -12.12 -20.30 12.64
C TYR A 572 -11.32 -21.58 12.46
N ALA A 573 -12.03 -22.68 12.17
CA ALA A 573 -11.39 -23.93 11.79
C ALA A 573 -10.62 -23.79 10.47
N GLU A 574 -9.87 -24.83 10.12
CA GLU A 574 -9.16 -24.92 8.83
C GLU A 574 -10.10 -24.76 7.62
N ASP A 575 -11.37 -25.16 7.73
CA ASP A 575 -12.38 -24.98 6.68
C ASP A 575 -12.87 -23.52 6.51
N LEU A 576 -12.42 -22.62 7.39
CA LEU A 576 -12.80 -21.20 7.55
C LEU A 576 -14.30 -20.94 7.74
N SER A 577 -15.16 -21.95 7.64
CA SER A 577 -16.61 -21.84 7.68
C SER A 577 -17.15 -22.15 9.08
N THR A 578 -16.55 -23.14 9.74
CA THR A 578 -16.83 -23.52 11.11
C THR A 578 -16.07 -22.60 12.04
N HIS A 579 -16.78 -21.92 12.95
CA HIS A 579 -16.15 -20.98 13.87
C HIS A 579 -16.85 -20.92 15.23
N VAL A 580 -16.11 -20.47 16.24
CA VAL A 580 -16.57 -20.23 17.61
C VAL A 580 -16.09 -18.86 18.06
N ARG A 581 -16.91 -18.19 18.88
CA ARG A 581 -16.60 -16.88 19.48
C ARG A 581 -16.49 -16.99 20.99
N TYR A 582 -15.35 -16.61 21.55
CA TYR A 582 -15.15 -16.40 22.98
C TYR A 582 -15.27 -14.92 23.31
N THR A 583 -15.98 -14.58 24.39
CA THR A 583 -16.20 -13.19 24.83
C THR A 583 -15.70 -12.98 26.25
N PHE A 584 -14.94 -11.89 26.46
CA PHE A 584 -14.37 -11.50 27.75
C PHE A 584 -14.92 -10.14 28.12
N ASN A 585 -15.97 -10.14 28.95
CA ASN A 585 -16.68 -8.94 29.38
C ASN A 585 -16.01 -8.37 30.64
N TYR A 586 -15.37 -7.21 30.50
CA TYR A 586 -14.72 -6.53 31.60
C TYR A 586 -15.64 -5.55 32.31
N THR A 587 -15.61 -5.61 33.63
CA THR A 587 -16.13 -4.57 34.51
C THR A 587 -15.00 -4.08 35.40
N VAL A 588 -15.09 -2.85 35.93
CA VAL A 588 -14.15 -2.33 36.91
C VAL A 588 -14.87 -2.20 38.24
N ALA A 589 -14.33 -2.83 39.29
CA ALA A 589 -14.91 -2.78 40.63
C ALA A 589 -15.06 -1.32 41.09
N VAL A 590 -16.25 -0.98 41.58
CA VAL A 590 -16.53 0.32 42.20
C VAL A 590 -16.38 0.18 43.71
N GLY A 591 -15.40 0.88 44.29
CA GLY A 591 -15.15 0.81 45.73
C GLY A 591 -16.31 1.37 46.57
N VAL A 592 -16.65 0.67 47.65
CA VAL A 592 -17.35 1.27 48.80
C VAL A 592 -16.26 1.69 49.80
N ASP A 593 -16.03 3.00 49.88
CA ASP A 593 -15.19 3.76 50.82
C ASP A 593 -13.74 3.29 51.07
N GLU A 594 -12.82 4.23 50.80
CA GLU A 594 -11.36 4.13 50.82
C GLU A 594 -10.74 3.49 52.10
N ILE A 595 -10.02 2.38 51.91
CA ILE A 595 -8.65 2.30 52.43
C ILE A 595 -7.73 2.80 51.31
N ALA A 596 -6.82 3.72 51.59
CA ALA A 596 -5.80 4.19 50.65
C ALA A 596 -5.10 3.01 49.96
N ASN A 597 -5.53 2.70 48.73
CA ASN A 597 -5.08 1.59 47.88
C ASN A 597 -3.54 1.62 47.64
N SER A 598 -2.90 2.75 47.94
CA SER A 598 -1.45 2.99 47.83
C SER A 598 -0.59 2.36 48.94
N LYS A 599 -1.16 1.94 50.08
CA LYS A 599 -0.38 1.34 51.18
C LYS A 599 -0.21 -0.18 51.08
N ILE A 600 -1.20 -0.88 50.51
CA ILE A 600 -1.19 -2.35 50.41
C ILE A 600 -0.28 -2.78 49.26
N LYS A 601 0.75 -3.59 49.55
CA LYS A 601 1.69 -4.14 48.57
C LYS A 601 1.77 -5.65 48.69
N LEU A 602 1.77 -6.35 47.56
CA LEU A 602 2.04 -7.78 47.48
C LEU A 602 3.50 -7.99 47.08
N TYR A 603 4.28 -8.76 47.85
CA TYR A 603 5.67 -9.03 47.50
C TYR A 603 6.16 -10.41 47.98
N PRO A 604 6.98 -11.11 47.18
CA PRO A 604 7.29 -10.77 45.79
C PRO A 604 6.04 -10.92 44.89
N ASN A 605 5.93 -10.08 43.86
CA ASN A 605 4.93 -10.19 42.79
C ASN A 605 5.65 -9.85 41.47
N PRO A 606 5.91 -10.81 40.56
CA PRO A 606 5.45 -12.21 40.59
C PRO A 606 5.96 -13.01 41.81
N SER A 607 5.17 -13.98 42.26
CA SER A 607 5.46 -14.85 43.42
C SER A 607 5.66 -16.31 42.99
N ASN A 608 6.33 -17.12 43.80
CA ASN A 608 6.39 -18.57 43.61
C ASN A 608 5.23 -19.31 44.31
N GLY A 609 4.11 -18.62 44.56
CA GLY A 609 2.98 -19.12 45.35
C GLY A 609 3.05 -18.75 46.84
N GLN A 610 4.16 -18.18 47.32
CA GLN A 610 4.25 -17.60 48.66
C GLN A 610 4.56 -16.11 48.58
N PHE A 611 3.70 -15.27 49.16
CA PHE A 611 3.89 -13.83 49.18
C PHE A 611 3.41 -13.20 50.49
N TYR A 612 3.82 -11.95 50.69
CA TYR A 612 3.44 -11.14 51.84
C TYR A 612 2.55 -9.97 51.41
N ILE A 613 1.60 -9.63 52.28
CA ILE A 613 0.78 -8.44 52.18
C ILE A 613 1.38 -7.38 53.12
N GLY A 614 2.10 -6.41 52.56
CA GLY A 614 2.58 -5.25 53.30
C GLY A 614 1.55 -4.14 53.40
N GLY A 615 1.61 -3.35 54.46
CA GLY A 615 0.72 -2.21 54.67
C GLY A 615 -0.60 -2.53 55.40
N LEU A 616 -0.79 -3.79 55.82
CA LEU A 616 -1.91 -4.20 56.67
C LEU A 616 -1.80 -3.53 58.06
N GLU A 617 -2.88 -2.87 58.49
CA GLU A 617 -3.02 -2.28 59.83
C GLU A 617 -4.03 -3.11 60.66
N GLY A 618 -3.66 -4.34 61.02
CA GLY A 618 -4.49 -5.30 61.77
C GLY A 618 -4.66 -6.63 61.04
N ASP A 619 -5.52 -7.50 61.59
CA ASP A 619 -5.92 -8.75 60.95
C ASP A 619 -6.89 -8.45 59.79
N ALA A 620 -6.77 -9.21 58.70
CA ALA A 620 -7.66 -9.10 57.54
C ALA A 620 -8.04 -10.50 57.02
N ASP A 621 -9.26 -10.58 56.49
CA ASP A 621 -9.72 -11.72 55.73
C ASP A 621 -9.28 -11.56 54.28
N VAL A 622 -8.87 -12.64 53.66
CA VAL A 622 -8.27 -12.63 52.33
C VAL A 622 -8.97 -13.68 51.47
N SER A 623 -9.55 -13.26 50.36
CA SER A 623 -10.06 -14.16 49.33
C SER A 623 -9.20 -14.07 48.08
N VAL A 624 -8.84 -15.21 47.51
CA VAL A 624 -8.10 -15.29 46.23
C VAL A 624 -9.07 -15.80 45.17
N PHE A 625 -9.09 -15.13 44.03
CA PHE A 625 -9.94 -15.42 42.89
C PHE A 625 -9.07 -15.68 41.66
N ASN A 626 -9.56 -16.54 40.78
CA ASN A 626 -9.04 -16.64 39.42
C ASN A 626 -9.50 -15.44 38.57
N VAL A 627 -9.09 -15.39 37.31
CA VAL A 627 -9.50 -14.34 36.38
C VAL A 627 -10.99 -14.37 36.00
N SER A 628 -11.68 -15.51 36.15
CA SER A 628 -13.14 -15.62 35.92
C SER A 628 -13.99 -15.26 37.15
N GLY A 629 -13.39 -14.70 38.21
CA GLY A 629 -14.08 -14.26 39.43
C GLY A 629 -14.50 -15.40 40.37
N LYS A 630 -14.10 -16.64 40.11
CA LYS A 630 -14.33 -17.78 41.01
C LYS A 630 -13.32 -17.73 42.16
N LYS A 631 -13.84 -17.75 43.39
CA LYS A 631 -13.05 -17.80 44.62
C LYS A 631 -12.34 -19.15 44.75
N LEU A 632 -11.02 -19.13 44.79
CA LEU A 632 -10.13 -20.30 44.91
C LEU A 632 -9.69 -20.55 46.35
N HIS A 633 -9.32 -19.50 47.08
CA HIS A 633 -8.94 -19.58 48.49
C HIS A 633 -9.64 -18.53 49.33
N GLU A 634 -9.76 -18.84 50.61
CA GLU A 634 -10.25 -17.94 51.64
C GLU A 634 -9.41 -18.17 52.90
N PHE A 635 -8.90 -17.07 53.45
CA PHE A 635 -8.08 -17.07 54.65
C PHE A 635 -8.67 -16.05 55.63
N GLU A 636 -8.82 -16.44 56.88
CA GLU A 636 -9.35 -15.55 57.92
C GLU A 636 -8.24 -15.08 58.85
N ASN A 637 -8.33 -13.83 59.32
CA ASN A 637 -7.43 -13.24 60.31
C ASN A 637 -5.93 -13.35 59.95
N ILE A 638 -5.57 -13.05 58.70
CA ILE A 638 -4.18 -13.10 58.22
C ILE A 638 -3.39 -11.88 58.66
N ASN A 639 -2.21 -12.12 59.23
CA ASN A 639 -1.21 -11.09 59.57
C ASN A 639 -0.03 -11.12 58.58
N GLY A 640 -0.35 -10.98 57.29
CA GLY A 640 0.62 -10.61 56.25
C GLY A 640 1.32 -11.70 55.47
N LYS A 641 1.18 -13.01 55.75
CA LYS A 641 1.72 -14.09 54.89
C LYS A 641 0.59 -14.91 54.26
N ILE A 642 0.66 -15.12 52.94
CA ILE A 642 -0.25 -15.98 52.18
C ILE A 642 0.57 -17.09 51.52
N ASP A 643 -0.01 -18.30 51.52
CA ASP A 643 0.52 -19.47 50.81
C ASP A 643 -0.59 -20.03 49.92
N VAL A 644 -0.36 -19.89 48.61
CA VAL A 644 -1.17 -20.42 47.51
C VAL A 644 -0.26 -21.24 46.58
N SER A 645 0.74 -21.91 47.15
CA SER A 645 1.71 -22.71 46.40
C SER A 645 1.09 -23.95 45.74
N ASP A 646 -0.18 -24.21 45.95
CA ASP A 646 -0.97 -25.21 45.23
C ASP A 646 -1.55 -24.70 43.91
N LEU A 647 -1.70 -23.38 43.74
CA LEU A 647 -2.14 -22.78 42.48
C LEU A 647 -1.06 -22.88 41.40
N VAL A 648 -1.44 -23.15 40.15
CA VAL A 648 -0.49 -23.19 39.02
C VAL A 648 0.00 -21.79 38.64
N ASN A 649 1.03 -21.71 37.79
CA ASN A 649 1.48 -20.43 37.23
C ASN A 649 0.31 -19.75 36.50
N GLY A 650 0.18 -18.43 36.63
CA GLY A 650 -0.96 -17.68 36.10
C GLY A 650 -1.28 -16.40 36.87
N ILE A 651 -2.29 -15.67 36.39
CA ILE A 651 -2.79 -14.43 37.02
C ILE A 651 -3.95 -14.72 37.96
N TYR A 652 -3.95 -14.04 39.10
CA TYR A 652 -4.97 -14.13 40.13
C TYR A 652 -5.28 -12.75 40.71
N PHE A 653 -6.47 -12.65 41.31
CA PHE A 653 -6.90 -11.47 42.05
C PHE A 653 -7.03 -11.81 43.52
N ILE A 654 -6.55 -10.93 44.40
CA ILE A 654 -6.68 -11.05 45.85
C ILE A 654 -7.56 -9.92 46.37
N GLN A 655 -8.62 -10.26 47.11
CA GLN A 655 -9.45 -9.33 47.85
C GLN A 655 -9.09 -9.43 49.33
N ILE A 656 -8.77 -8.29 49.95
CA ILE A 656 -8.33 -8.17 51.34
C ILE A 656 -9.40 -7.34 52.07
N THR A 657 -10.10 -7.96 52.99
CA THR A 657 -11.19 -7.36 53.79
C THR A 657 -10.71 -7.16 55.22
N SER A 658 -10.73 -5.93 55.70
CA SER A 658 -10.36 -5.58 57.08
C SER A 658 -11.44 -4.72 57.74
N GLU A 659 -11.32 -4.43 59.04
CA GLU A 659 -12.22 -3.50 59.73
C GLU A 659 -12.28 -2.10 59.08
N LYS A 660 -11.28 -1.74 58.26
CA LYS A 660 -11.20 -0.43 57.60
C LYS A 660 -11.79 -0.42 56.19
N GLY A 661 -12.17 -1.56 55.61
CA GLY A 661 -12.64 -1.66 54.23
C GLY A 661 -12.04 -2.83 53.44
N ILE A 662 -12.36 -2.88 52.15
CA ILE A 662 -11.98 -3.94 51.21
C ILE A 662 -10.98 -3.39 50.17
N VAL A 663 -9.93 -4.15 49.85
CA VAL A 663 -8.94 -3.82 48.82
C VAL A 663 -8.72 -5.01 47.90
N SER A 664 -8.85 -4.82 46.58
CA SER A 664 -8.51 -5.83 45.57
C SER A 664 -7.18 -5.51 44.89
N LYS A 665 -6.33 -6.52 44.66
CA LYS A 665 -5.04 -6.41 43.95
C LYS A 665 -4.85 -7.57 42.98
N ARG A 666 -4.16 -7.32 41.87
CA ARG A 666 -3.66 -8.36 40.96
C ARG A 666 -2.33 -8.92 41.47
N PHE A 667 -2.13 -10.24 41.38
CA PHE A 667 -0.82 -10.87 41.53
C PHE A 667 -0.61 -12.02 40.55
N THR A 668 0.66 -12.30 40.26
CA THR A 668 1.08 -13.34 39.32
C THR A 668 1.83 -14.43 40.08
N ILE A 669 1.58 -15.70 39.72
CA ILE A 669 2.36 -16.84 40.17
C ILE A 669 3.26 -17.31 39.03
N ASN A 670 4.57 -17.37 39.30
CA ASN A 670 5.59 -17.87 38.39
C ASN A 670 6.60 -18.71 39.20
N LYS A 671 6.49 -20.05 39.09
CA LYS A 671 7.26 -21.04 39.85
C LYS A 671 8.38 -21.68 39.05
#